data_AF-A0A8H2ZIM6-F1
#
_entry.id   AF-A0A8H2ZIM6-F1
#
_cell.length_a   1.000
_cell.length_b   1.000
_cell.length_c   1.000
_cell.angle_alpha   90.00
_cell.angle_beta   90.00
_cell.angle_gamma   90.00
#
_symmetry.space_group_name_H-M   'P 1'
#
loop_
_entity.id
_entity.type
_entity.pdbx_description
1 polymer ?
#
loop_
_entity_poly.entity_id
_entity_poly.type
_entity_poly.pdbx_seq_one_letter_code
_entity_poly.pdbx_strand_id
1 'polypeptide(L)'
;MSSLLYNNNKDFEPSRPFPLFKLPDELLFEVFSHLAQPDRLNVTVLNKRCYKVATKLIYRRIYLNDSNVVRSDYINIAINWTLLNIPSYLEEQDSREIANKKLKLLIRAFMTNKSTLEAVQWIRINWDLDEDLQRKILSLLCSDGISLQRLENVTDPMCNDIIANGEVSAKHLTSMDMAPPHSLPELDVPRDYIPNLITYLDKRISTNLSHMTLFIDPVRLFNYLYHLKEKLTIVDLKLHWRREFYPSKYFNENNVRIPKLKKLNEIFDVRTLKTLTIISWNESLISREIEMMKEFKEFIYLEDLSLISIKQDIDILIDLFNKLVNLKRLKMDFLEDYIPETTNPQIFLSILLCCKKLEFIDIRFEGIDSPIINLVGEKFEISQKCSCSKCNFTFNEILRKKIFLFPIDYYLSDVQDIAAKDIFKMMRYLSLLPYSKACDSYPSVRTQPMNLEAFVKKMNENLITYRGNRKQLLAPDKNKIVNVNNSTVSSANSSNSNTEGGSGNSSLNTNNNIDEDYDMDLDLENEIDIELDIDNILGQVSNQQQNHTSENNTETTATINTGGIGDVHGSASTSDTSTYTENLLRLPHKPLTKNDVILLYHTLIHHFKTTYYTFLKGFPRLRFLMLNDIPTITIEEGNERIFHPVFYHYGYTSNLHGWSRHSASNKNSNKNNDNDTVTKRATFI
;
A
#
# COMPACT_ATOMS: atom_id res chain seq x y z
N MET A 1 29.48 -5.38 32.86
CA MET A 1 29.76 -6.28 33.99
C MET A 1 29.58 -7.69 33.49
N SER A 2 30.70 -8.34 33.26
CA SER A 2 30.84 -9.66 32.68
C SER A 2 30.85 -10.72 33.78
N SER A 3 30.51 -11.95 33.43
CA SER A 3 30.50 -13.17 34.26
C SER A 3 29.25 -13.35 35.14
N LEU A 4 28.31 -14.12 34.61
CA LEU A 4 27.58 -15.21 35.27
C LEU A 4 26.50 -15.65 34.28
N LEU A 5 26.77 -16.74 33.56
CA LEU A 5 25.83 -17.71 32.94
C LEU A 5 26.59 -18.52 31.89
N TYR A 6 27.59 -19.27 32.36
CA TYR A 6 28.16 -20.41 31.63
C TYR A 6 27.94 -21.62 32.53
N ASN A 7 26.80 -22.30 32.32
CA ASN A 7 26.51 -23.71 32.62
C ASN A 7 25.00 -23.89 32.82
N ASN A 8 24.34 -24.38 31.76
CA ASN A 8 23.37 -25.46 31.83
C ASN A 8 23.01 -25.89 30.39
N ASN A 9 23.97 -26.56 29.72
CA ASN A 9 23.61 -27.54 28.71
C ASN A 9 22.96 -28.71 29.44
N LYS A 10 21.66 -28.60 29.68
CA LYS A 10 20.79 -29.76 29.80
C LYS A 10 20.21 -30.01 28.43
N ASP A 11 20.48 -31.21 27.95
CA ASP A 11 19.88 -31.81 26.76
C ASP A 11 18.39 -31.45 26.69
N PHE A 12 18.03 -30.63 25.71
CA PHE A 12 16.65 -30.57 25.26
C PHE A 12 16.38 -31.94 24.62
N GLU A 13 15.78 -32.86 25.38
CA GLU A 13 15.09 -33.98 24.77
C GLU A 13 14.18 -33.41 23.67
N PRO A 14 14.17 -33.96 22.45
CA PRO A 14 13.24 -33.52 21.42
C PRO A 14 11.84 -33.69 22.00
N SER A 15 11.22 -32.56 22.35
CA SER A 15 9.86 -32.50 22.87
C SER A 15 8.99 -33.35 21.97
N ARG A 16 8.23 -34.29 22.54
CA ARG A 16 7.30 -35.16 21.79
C ARG A 16 6.65 -34.35 20.66
N PRO A 17 6.70 -34.84 19.40
CA PRO A 17 6.23 -34.05 18.27
C PRO A 17 4.79 -33.62 18.52
N PHE A 18 4.52 -32.32 18.33
CA PHE A 18 3.19 -31.76 18.52
C PHE A 18 2.19 -32.59 17.69
N PRO A 19 1.13 -33.15 18.30
CA PRO A 19 0.27 -34.12 17.63
C PRO A 19 -0.73 -33.42 16.71
N LEU A 20 -0.24 -32.73 15.67
CA LEU A 20 -1.01 -31.92 14.73
C LEU A 20 -2.23 -32.67 14.19
N PHE A 21 -2.03 -33.93 13.76
CA PHE A 21 -3.10 -34.75 13.18
C PHE A 21 -4.17 -35.24 14.18
N LYS A 22 -3.95 -35.05 15.49
CA LYS A 22 -4.96 -35.33 16.52
C LYS A 22 -5.86 -34.14 16.82
N LEU A 23 -5.51 -32.94 16.35
CA LEU A 23 -6.36 -31.76 16.52
C LEU A 23 -7.68 -31.93 15.74
N PRO A 24 -8.81 -31.38 16.23
CA PRO A 24 -10.04 -31.19 15.45
C PRO A 24 -9.84 -30.29 14.22
N ASP A 25 -10.76 -30.36 13.25
CA ASP A 25 -10.66 -29.59 12.00
C ASP A 25 -10.66 -28.07 12.25
N GLU A 26 -11.37 -27.61 13.29
CA GLU A 26 -11.45 -26.20 13.67
C GLU A 26 -10.10 -25.69 14.18
N LEU A 27 -9.39 -26.49 14.97
CA LEU A 27 -8.06 -26.14 15.45
C LEU A 27 -7.01 -26.25 14.34
N LEU A 28 -7.12 -27.24 13.45
CA LEU A 28 -6.29 -27.31 12.24
C LEU A 28 -6.50 -26.08 11.35
N PHE A 29 -7.75 -25.64 11.19
CA PHE A 29 -8.09 -24.45 10.43
C PHE A 29 -7.45 -23.21 11.04
N GLU A 30 -7.51 -23.05 12.35
CA GLU A 30 -6.86 -21.94 13.06
C GLU A 30 -5.34 -21.99 12.87
N VAL A 31 -4.70 -23.14 13.10
CA VAL A 31 -3.24 -23.30 12.91
C VAL A 31 -2.82 -22.98 11.47
N PHE A 32 -3.52 -23.53 10.47
CA PHE A 32 -3.20 -23.27 9.06
C PHE A 32 -3.51 -21.83 8.62
N SER A 33 -4.35 -21.10 9.35
CA SER A 33 -4.63 -19.68 9.07
C SER A 33 -3.40 -18.78 9.33
N HIS A 34 -2.46 -19.22 10.16
CA HIS A 34 -1.19 -18.52 10.42
C HIS A 34 -0.08 -18.87 9.42
N LEU A 35 -0.35 -19.76 8.46
CA LEU A 35 0.60 -20.12 7.41
C LEU A 35 0.48 -19.16 6.21
N ALA A 36 1.60 -18.90 5.53
CA ALA A 36 1.57 -18.16 4.28
C ALA A 36 0.92 -18.99 3.17
N GLN A 37 0.50 -18.34 2.07
CA GLN A 37 -0.14 -19.02 0.95
C GLN A 37 0.67 -20.20 0.39
N PRO A 38 2.01 -20.12 0.17
CA PRO A 38 2.81 -21.27 -0.28
C PRO A 38 2.77 -22.45 0.69
N ASP A 39 2.86 -22.19 1.99
CA ASP A 39 2.82 -23.24 3.01
C ASP A 39 1.44 -23.91 3.08
N ARG A 40 0.36 -23.13 2.92
CA ARG A 40 -0.99 -23.69 2.81
C ARG A 40 -1.12 -24.62 1.60
N LEU A 41 -0.51 -24.27 0.47
CA LEU A 41 -0.46 -25.14 -0.71
C LEU A 41 0.31 -26.43 -0.41
N ASN A 42 1.45 -26.36 0.28
CA ASN A 42 2.20 -27.54 0.72
C ASN A 42 1.38 -28.43 1.68
N VAL A 43 0.57 -27.83 2.56
CA VAL A 43 -0.33 -28.58 3.43
C VAL A 43 -1.40 -29.35 2.64
N THR A 44 -1.80 -28.88 1.45
CA THR A 44 -2.80 -29.59 0.64
C THR A 44 -2.34 -30.96 0.18
N VAL A 45 -1.04 -31.20 0.04
CA VAL A 45 -0.51 -32.48 -0.44
C VAL A 45 -0.26 -33.51 0.66
N LEU A 46 -0.40 -33.13 1.94
CA LEU A 46 -0.09 -34.01 3.07
C LEU A 46 -1.06 -35.20 3.20
N ASN A 47 -2.37 -34.95 3.19
CA ASN A 47 -3.43 -35.97 3.19
C ASN A 47 -4.80 -35.35 2.88
N LYS A 48 -5.83 -36.18 2.68
CA LYS A 48 -7.19 -35.74 2.33
C LYS A 48 -7.83 -34.78 3.35
N ARG A 49 -7.56 -34.97 4.64
CA ARG A 49 -8.10 -34.11 5.71
C ARG A 49 -7.45 -32.72 5.66
N CYS A 50 -6.12 -32.68 5.59
CA CYS A 50 -5.36 -31.44 5.42
C CYS A 50 -5.74 -30.71 4.12
N TYR A 51 -5.89 -31.44 3.01
CA TYR A 51 -6.39 -30.91 1.75
C TYR A 51 -7.71 -30.16 1.91
N LYS A 52 -8.71 -30.75 2.58
CA LYS A 52 -10.02 -30.13 2.78
C LYS A 52 -9.92 -28.83 3.58
N VAL A 53 -9.15 -28.83 4.67
CA VAL A 53 -8.99 -27.65 5.54
C VAL A 53 -8.19 -26.54 4.84
N ALA A 54 -7.07 -26.90 4.22
CA ALA A 54 -6.19 -25.94 3.54
C ALA A 54 -6.84 -25.34 2.28
N THR A 55 -7.54 -26.15 1.46
CA THR A 55 -8.30 -25.65 0.30
C THR A 55 -9.33 -24.62 0.72
N LYS A 56 -10.05 -24.86 1.83
CA LYS A 56 -10.99 -23.86 2.37
C LYS A 56 -10.28 -22.55 2.70
N LEU A 57 -9.11 -22.58 3.34
CA LEU A 57 -8.34 -21.37 3.66
C LEU A 57 -7.81 -20.64 2.43
N ILE A 58 -7.30 -21.38 1.44
CA ILE A 58 -6.74 -20.83 0.21
C ILE A 58 -7.82 -20.10 -0.58
N TYR A 59 -8.99 -20.69 -0.78
CA TYR A 59 -10.02 -20.06 -1.61
C TYR A 59 -10.97 -19.13 -0.85
N ARG A 60 -10.91 -19.09 0.50
CA ARG A 60 -11.83 -18.29 1.32
C ARG A 60 -11.91 -16.82 0.93
N ARG A 61 -10.74 -16.19 0.75
CA ARG A 61 -10.60 -14.76 0.48
C ARG A 61 -9.61 -14.54 -0.65
N ILE A 62 -10.08 -14.04 -1.78
CA ILE A 62 -9.27 -13.88 -2.99
C ILE A 62 -9.17 -12.41 -3.34
N TYR A 63 -7.93 -11.93 -3.46
CA TYR A 63 -7.65 -10.60 -3.95
C TYR A 63 -7.13 -10.74 -5.38
N LEU A 64 -7.95 -10.35 -6.36
CA LEU A 64 -7.54 -10.33 -7.74
C LEU A 64 -6.81 -9.00 -8.01
N ASN A 65 -5.49 -9.10 -8.12
CA ASN A 65 -4.57 -8.02 -8.45
C ASN A 65 -4.00 -8.19 -9.85
N ASP A 66 -3.65 -7.07 -10.46
CA ASP A 66 -2.88 -6.92 -11.70
C ASP A 66 -1.47 -6.37 -11.45
N SER A 67 -1.15 -6.02 -10.21
CA SER A 67 0.12 -5.44 -9.76
C SER A 67 0.81 -6.31 -8.70
N ASN A 68 2.13 -6.16 -8.54
CA ASN A 68 2.87 -6.88 -7.51
C ASN A 68 2.39 -6.51 -6.09
N VAL A 69 2.21 -7.54 -5.26
CA VAL A 69 2.00 -7.40 -3.82
C VAL A 69 3.34 -7.47 -3.12
N VAL A 70 3.69 -6.39 -2.43
CA VAL A 70 4.98 -6.27 -1.74
C VAL A 70 4.87 -6.91 -0.36
N ARG A 71 5.72 -7.91 -0.11
CA ARG A 71 5.86 -8.56 1.18
C ARG A 71 6.80 -7.76 2.07
N SER A 72 6.51 -7.72 3.36
CA SER A 72 7.42 -7.19 4.37
C SER A 72 8.40 -8.28 4.78
N ASP A 73 9.66 -7.89 4.99
CA ASP A 73 10.74 -8.73 5.52
C ASP A 73 10.64 -8.93 7.04
N TYR A 74 9.66 -8.28 7.68
CA TYR A 74 9.46 -8.29 9.13
C TYR A 74 8.12 -8.91 9.55
N ILE A 75 7.04 -8.66 8.80
CA ILE A 75 5.68 -9.13 9.10
C ILE A 75 4.97 -9.67 7.86
N ASN A 76 4.12 -10.69 8.06
CA ASN A 76 3.30 -11.22 6.97
C ASN A 76 2.03 -10.37 6.76
N ILE A 77 2.16 -9.32 5.96
CA ILE A 77 1.04 -8.46 5.58
C ILE A 77 0.11 -9.26 4.66
N ALA A 78 -1.18 -9.27 4.99
CA ALA A 78 -2.23 -9.93 4.20
C ALA A 78 -2.17 -11.46 4.12
N ILE A 79 -1.70 -12.11 5.19
CA ILE A 79 -1.76 -13.58 5.35
C ILE A 79 -3.16 -14.17 5.10
N ASN A 80 -4.21 -13.39 5.32
CA ASN A 80 -5.60 -13.80 5.16
C ASN A 80 -6.11 -13.79 3.71
N TRP A 81 -5.31 -13.34 2.76
CA TRP A 81 -5.67 -13.24 1.34
C TRP A 81 -4.90 -14.24 0.50
N THR A 82 -5.56 -14.75 -0.53
CA THR A 82 -4.93 -15.45 -1.64
C THR A 82 -4.76 -14.49 -2.79
N LEU A 83 -3.55 -14.46 -3.33
CA LEU A 83 -3.07 -13.46 -4.29
C LEU A 83 -2.63 -14.14 -5.57
N LEU A 84 -2.75 -13.40 -6.69
CA LEU A 84 -2.04 -13.75 -7.91
C LEU A 84 -0.58 -13.31 -7.75
N ASN A 85 0.35 -14.25 -7.81
CA ASN A 85 1.78 -13.91 -7.76
C ASN A 85 2.15 -13.15 -9.03
N ILE A 86 2.62 -11.92 -8.91
CA ILE A 86 3.02 -11.07 -10.05
C ILE A 86 4.44 -10.58 -9.76
N PRO A 87 5.43 -10.81 -10.65
CA PRO A 87 6.80 -10.33 -10.43
C PRO A 87 6.87 -8.80 -10.25
N SER A 88 7.80 -8.32 -9.42
CA SER A 88 7.87 -6.90 -9.03
C SER A 88 8.56 -5.97 -10.03
N TYR A 89 9.16 -6.51 -11.08
CA TYR A 89 10.00 -5.79 -12.04
C TYR A 89 9.34 -5.62 -13.42
N LEU A 90 8.07 -6.02 -13.54
CA LEU A 90 7.34 -5.96 -14.80
C LEU A 90 6.70 -4.59 -14.98
N GLU A 91 6.65 -4.16 -16.24
CA GLU A 91 5.82 -3.05 -16.65
C GLU A 91 4.33 -3.38 -16.51
N GLU A 92 3.49 -2.36 -16.44
CA GLU A 92 2.05 -2.50 -16.16
C GLU A 92 1.34 -3.44 -17.15
N GLN A 93 1.68 -3.33 -18.44
CA GLN A 93 1.07 -4.14 -19.49
C GLN A 93 1.40 -5.62 -19.34
N ASP A 94 2.68 -5.97 -19.17
CA ASP A 94 3.13 -7.36 -18.96
C ASP A 94 2.55 -7.95 -17.66
N SER A 95 2.50 -7.11 -16.62
CA SER A 95 1.90 -7.43 -15.34
C SER A 95 0.42 -7.82 -15.48
N ARG A 96 -0.34 -7.03 -16.27
CA ARG A 96 -1.75 -7.27 -16.59
C ARG A 96 -1.95 -8.54 -17.41
N GLU A 97 -1.09 -8.81 -18.39
CA GLU A 97 -1.15 -10.04 -19.19
C GLU A 97 -0.95 -11.30 -18.34
N ILE A 98 0.04 -11.28 -17.44
CA ILE A 98 0.28 -12.38 -16.49
C ILE A 98 -0.89 -12.53 -15.53
N ALA A 99 -1.45 -11.43 -15.02
CA ALA A 99 -2.62 -11.46 -14.15
C ALA A 99 -3.83 -12.11 -14.85
N ASN A 100 -4.11 -11.71 -16.09
CA ASN A 100 -5.19 -12.27 -16.90
C ASN A 100 -4.96 -13.76 -17.21
N LYS A 101 -3.73 -14.18 -17.51
CA LYS A 101 -3.39 -15.61 -17.68
C LYS A 101 -3.67 -16.40 -16.40
N LYS A 102 -3.31 -15.87 -15.22
CA LYS A 102 -3.56 -16.54 -13.93
C LYS A 102 -5.03 -16.53 -13.55
N LEU A 103 -5.78 -15.48 -13.88
CA LEU A 103 -7.23 -15.44 -13.71
C LEU A 103 -7.94 -16.51 -14.56
N LYS A 104 -7.50 -16.74 -15.81
CA LYS A 104 -8.00 -17.85 -16.65
C LYS A 104 -7.77 -19.21 -15.98
N LEU A 105 -6.63 -19.42 -15.34
CA LEU A 105 -6.33 -20.65 -14.59
C LEU A 105 -7.22 -20.81 -13.35
N LEU A 106 -7.48 -19.73 -12.62
CA LEU A 106 -8.41 -19.74 -11.49
C LEU A 106 -9.83 -20.08 -11.92
N ILE A 107 -10.33 -19.46 -13.00
CA ILE A 107 -11.63 -19.78 -13.60
C ILE A 107 -11.70 -21.26 -13.98
N ARG A 108 -10.64 -21.80 -14.61
CA ARG A 108 -10.57 -23.23 -14.92
C ARG A 108 -10.64 -24.09 -13.67
N ALA A 109 -9.94 -23.74 -12.59
CA ALA A 109 -9.97 -24.46 -11.33
C ALA A 109 -11.38 -24.47 -10.70
N PHE A 110 -12.11 -23.36 -10.77
CA PHE A 110 -13.51 -23.30 -10.32
C PHE A 110 -14.44 -24.18 -11.14
N MET A 111 -14.24 -24.23 -12.46
CA MET A 111 -15.06 -25.08 -13.33
C MET A 111 -14.76 -26.57 -13.15
N THR A 112 -13.51 -26.95 -12.85
CA THR A 112 -13.13 -28.36 -12.70
C THR A 112 -13.29 -28.90 -11.29
N ASN A 113 -13.23 -28.04 -10.26
CA ASN A 113 -13.29 -28.45 -8.86
C ASN A 113 -14.29 -27.59 -8.07
N LYS A 114 -15.51 -28.13 -7.92
CA LYS A 114 -16.61 -27.50 -7.20
C LYS A 114 -16.23 -27.03 -5.78
N SER A 115 -15.40 -27.80 -5.07
CA SER A 115 -15.01 -27.46 -3.69
C SER A 115 -14.19 -26.19 -3.58
N THR A 116 -13.48 -25.79 -4.65
CA THR A 116 -12.71 -24.54 -4.67
C THR A 116 -13.63 -23.33 -4.83
N LEU A 117 -14.62 -23.43 -5.72
CA LEU A 117 -15.66 -22.40 -5.94
C LEU A 117 -16.55 -22.24 -4.70
N GLU A 118 -17.00 -23.35 -4.12
CA GLU A 118 -17.85 -23.35 -2.92
C GLU A 118 -17.13 -22.81 -1.67
N ALA A 119 -15.80 -22.78 -1.66
CA ALA A 119 -15.02 -22.24 -0.54
C ALA A 119 -14.91 -20.70 -0.54
N VAL A 120 -15.21 -20.05 -1.67
CA VAL A 120 -15.06 -18.59 -1.80
C VAL A 120 -16.11 -17.86 -0.98
N GLN A 121 -15.66 -17.05 -0.02
CA GLN A 121 -16.53 -16.21 0.82
C GLN A 121 -16.45 -14.74 0.43
N TRP A 122 -15.25 -14.30 0.07
CA TRP A 122 -14.98 -12.91 -0.27
C TRP A 122 -14.03 -12.83 -1.44
N ILE A 123 -14.43 -12.09 -2.47
CA ILE A 123 -13.56 -11.73 -3.57
C ILE A 123 -13.51 -10.21 -3.73
N ARG A 124 -12.30 -9.69 -3.93
CA ARG A 124 -12.05 -8.30 -4.29
C ARG A 124 -11.42 -8.27 -5.67
N ILE A 125 -11.96 -7.47 -6.57
CA ILE A 125 -11.56 -7.44 -7.99
C ILE A 125 -10.91 -6.10 -8.29
N ASN A 126 -9.67 -6.08 -8.82
CA ASN A 126 -9.11 -4.83 -9.33
C ASN A 126 -9.73 -4.48 -10.69
N TRP A 127 -9.98 -3.19 -10.91
CA TRP A 127 -10.73 -2.69 -12.07
C TRP A 127 -9.95 -2.86 -13.38
N ASP A 128 -8.62 -2.90 -13.31
CA ASP A 128 -7.68 -3.04 -14.44
C ASP A 128 -7.62 -4.45 -15.08
N LEU A 129 -8.30 -5.44 -14.51
CA LEU A 129 -8.32 -6.80 -15.05
C LEU A 129 -9.21 -6.89 -16.29
N ASP A 130 -9.02 -7.90 -17.13
CA ASP A 130 -9.87 -8.11 -18.31
C ASP A 130 -11.36 -8.25 -17.94
N GLU A 131 -12.20 -7.41 -18.54
CA GLU A 131 -13.61 -7.31 -18.18
C GLU A 131 -14.40 -8.61 -18.45
N ASP A 132 -14.09 -9.33 -19.54
CA ASP A 132 -14.74 -10.59 -19.86
C ASP A 132 -14.40 -11.67 -18.83
N LEU A 133 -13.15 -11.71 -18.38
CA LEU A 133 -12.72 -12.59 -17.30
C LEU A 133 -13.39 -12.22 -15.97
N GLN A 134 -13.53 -10.93 -15.66
CA GLN A 134 -14.25 -10.43 -14.48
C GLN A 134 -15.72 -10.88 -14.51
N ARG A 135 -16.42 -10.67 -15.63
CA ARG A 135 -17.81 -11.12 -15.81
C ARG A 135 -17.94 -12.63 -15.68
N LYS A 136 -16.99 -13.40 -16.23
CA LYS A 136 -17.00 -14.86 -16.17
C LYS A 136 -16.81 -15.39 -14.75
N ILE A 137 -15.85 -14.85 -13.99
CA ILE A 137 -15.63 -15.30 -12.61
C ILE A 137 -16.81 -14.91 -11.71
N LEU A 138 -17.38 -13.71 -11.90
CA LEU A 138 -18.58 -13.29 -11.18
C LEU A 138 -19.79 -14.17 -11.50
N SER A 139 -19.98 -14.56 -12.77
CA SER A 139 -21.08 -15.46 -13.16
C SER A 139 -21.01 -16.80 -12.45
N LEU A 140 -19.81 -17.40 -12.36
CA LEU A 140 -19.61 -18.66 -11.62
C LEU A 140 -19.92 -18.50 -10.13
N LEU A 141 -19.37 -17.46 -9.51
CA LEU A 141 -19.52 -17.21 -8.08
C LEU A 141 -20.96 -16.88 -7.69
N CYS A 142 -21.64 -16.03 -8.47
CA CYS A 142 -23.01 -15.60 -8.17
C CYS A 142 -24.04 -16.71 -8.42
N SER A 143 -23.73 -17.68 -9.29
CA SER A 143 -24.62 -18.81 -9.60
C SER A 143 -24.39 -20.01 -8.69
N ASP A 144 -23.13 -20.39 -8.46
CA ASP A 144 -22.79 -21.68 -7.84
C ASP A 144 -21.93 -21.55 -6.56
N GLY A 145 -21.42 -20.37 -6.24
CA GLY A 145 -20.51 -20.13 -5.12
C GLY A 145 -21.20 -20.06 -3.76
N ILE A 146 -21.74 -21.18 -3.26
CA ILE A 146 -22.64 -21.23 -2.09
C ILE A 146 -22.18 -20.50 -0.81
N SER A 147 -20.88 -20.31 -0.61
CA SER A 147 -20.34 -19.59 0.55
C SER A 147 -20.13 -18.09 0.33
N LEU A 148 -20.44 -17.59 -0.87
CA LEU A 148 -20.19 -16.21 -1.27
C LEU A 148 -21.01 -15.25 -0.42
N GLN A 149 -20.32 -14.34 0.27
CA GLN A 149 -20.91 -13.36 1.18
C GLN A 149 -20.56 -11.93 0.80
N ARG A 150 -19.40 -11.70 0.16
CA ARG A 150 -18.90 -10.37 -0.17
C ARG A 150 -18.24 -10.33 -1.54
N LEU A 151 -18.77 -9.46 -2.39
CA LEU A 151 -18.13 -8.93 -3.59
C LEU A 151 -17.67 -7.50 -3.28
N GLU A 152 -16.48 -7.14 -3.74
CA GLU A 152 -15.91 -5.82 -3.51
C GLU A 152 -15.16 -5.29 -4.72
N ASN A 153 -15.32 -4.00 -4.96
CA ASN A 153 -14.70 -3.24 -6.03
C ASN A 153 -15.15 -3.71 -7.42
N VAL A 154 -16.44 -4.09 -7.55
CA VAL A 154 -17.06 -4.37 -8.86
C VAL A 154 -17.45 -3.03 -9.49
N THR A 155 -16.68 -2.60 -10.47
CA THR A 155 -16.81 -1.27 -11.08
C THR A 155 -17.45 -1.27 -12.47
N ASP A 156 -17.63 -2.45 -13.09
CA ASP A 156 -18.32 -2.59 -14.37
C ASP A 156 -19.84 -2.65 -14.15
N PRO A 157 -20.64 -1.67 -14.64
CA PRO A 157 -22.09 -1.69 -14.51
C PRO A 157 -22.76 -2.86 -15.23
N MET A 158 -22.12 -3.49 -16.22
CA MET A 158 -22.62 -4.71 -16.86
C MET A 158 -22.62 -5.93 -15.93
N CYS A 159 -21.85 -5.88 -14.83
CA CYS A 159 -21.87 -6.93 -13.82
C CYS A 159 -23.11 -6.88 -12.90
N ASN A 160 -23.86 -5.78 -12.91
CA ASN A 160 -25.05 -5.61 -12.06
C ASN A 160 -26.11 -6.71 -12.33
N ASP A 161 -26.34 -7.03 -13.60
CA ASP A 161 -27.30 -8.08 -13.98
C ASP A 161 -26.85 -9.48 -13.56
N ILE A 162 -25.54 -9.76 -13.66
CA ILE A 162 -24.97 -11.03 -13.20
C ILE A 162 -25.20 -11.18 -11.70
N ILE A 163 -24.92 -10.13 -10.92
CA ILE A 163 -25.05 -10.14 -9.46
C ILE A 163 -26.52 -10.22 -9.03
N ALA A 164 -27.41 -9.46 -9.68
CA ALA A 164 -28.82 -9.43 -9.31
C ALA A 164 -29.61 -10.68 -9.70
N ASN A 165 -29.21 -11.36 -10.78
CA ASN A 165 -29.91 -12.56 -11.26
C ASN A 165 -29.26 -13.88 -10.82
N GLY A 166 -28.08 -13.85 -10.20
CA GLY A 166 -27.41 -15.04 -9.69
C GLY A 166 -28.20 -15.71 -8.55
N GLU A 167 -28.37 -17.03 -8.64
CA GLU A 167 -29.17 -17.79 -7.67
C GLU A 167 -28.61 -17.70 -6.24
N VAL A 168 -27.28 -17.79 -6.11
CA VAL A 168 -26.60 -17.72 -4.82
C VAL A 168 -26.51 -16.29 -4.33
N SER A 169 -26.10 -15.35 -5.18
CA SER A 169 -25.91 -13.94 -4.81
C SER A 169 -27.22 -13.29 -4.35
N ALA A 170 -28.36 -13.63 -4.96
CA ALA A 170 -29.67 -13.12 -4.55
C ALA A 170 -30.01 -13.47 -3.08
N LYS A 171 -29.52 -14.60 -2.56
CA LYS A 171 -29.87 -15.12 -1.22
C LYS A 171 -28.79 -14.85 -0.16
N HIS A 172 -27.51 -14.94 -0.53
CA HIS A 172 -26.40 -15.00 0.44
C HIS A 172 -25.53 -13.75 0.46
N LEU A 173 -25.52 -12.96 -0.62
CA LEU A 173 -24.61 -11.83 -0.72
C LEU A 173 -25.05 -10.69 0.20
N THR A 174 -24.16 -10.31 1.12
CA THR A 174 -24.37 -9.23 2.11
C THR A 174 -23.78 -7.89 1.68
N SER A 175 -23.05 -7.87 0.56
CA SER A 175 -22.53 -6.64 -0.03
C SER A 175 -23.37 -6.17 -1.22
N MET A 176 -23.35 -4.86 -1.44
CA MET A 176 -23.90 -4.21 -2.62
C MET A 176 -22.93 -3.12 -3.08
N ASP A 177 -22.25 -3.38 -4.19
CA ASP A 177 -21.50 -2.36 -4.90
C ASP A 177 -22.39 -1.80 -6.01
N MET A 178 -22.63 -0.50 -5.96
CA MET A 178 -23.16 0.25 -7.10
C MET A 178 -21.98 0.60 -7.98
N ALA A 179 -21.87 0.01 -9.17
CA ALA A 179 -20.87 0.43 -10.14
C ALA A 179 -21.17 1.87 -10.62
N PRO A 180 -20.16 2.71 -10.90
CA PRO A 180 -20.37 3.99 -11.56
C PRO A 180 -20.82 3.81 -13.02
N PRO A 181 -21.43 4.85 -13.65
CA PRO A 181 -21.80 4.78 -15.07
C PRO A 181 -20.59 4.68 -16.01
N HIS A 182 -19.44 5.23 -15.59
CA HIS A 182 -18.17 5.24 -16.32
C HIS A 182 -17.01 5.14 -15.34
N SER A 183 -15.82 4.74 -15.81
CA SER A 183 -14.60 4.74 -15.00
C SER A 183 -14.22 6.15 -14.53
N LEU A 184 -14.35 7.15 -15.40
CA LEU A 184 -14.08 8.56 -15.12
C LEU A 184 -15.36 9.35 -14.75
N PRO A 185 -15.24 10.41 -13.92
CA PRO A 185 -16.32 11.34 -13.61
C PRO A 185 -16.72 12.22 -14.80
N GLU A 186 -17.83 12.94 -14.68
CA GLU A 186 -18.21 14.06 -15.55
C GLU A 186 -18.42 13.71 -17.04
N LEU A 187 -18.60 12.43 -17.35
CA LEU A 187 -19.00 11.94 -18.67
C LEU A 187 -20.53 11.82 -18.80
N ASP A 188 -21.02 11.85 -20.03
CA ASP A 188 -22.45 11.66 -20.31
C ASP A 188 -22.92 10.27 -19.87
N VAL A 189 -23.91 10.23 -18.98
CA VAL A 189 -24.44 8.98 -18.43
C VAL A 189 -25.23 8.20 -19.50
N PRO A 190 -24.96 6.90 -19.71
CA PRO A 190 -25.70 6.06 -20.66
C PRO A 190 -27.21 6.06 -20.35
N ARG A 191 -28.04 6.03 -21.41
CA ARG A 191 -29.50 6.20 -21.28
C ARG A 191 -30.18 5.08 -20.46
N ASP A 192 -29.59 3.88 -20.53
CA ASP A 192 -30.01 2.64 -19.89
C ASP A 192 -29.45 2.46 -18.48
N TYR A 193 -28.41 3.22 -18.09
CA TYR A 193 -27.77 3.10 -16.78
C TYR A 193 -28.76 3.28 -15.61
N ILE A 194 -29.56 4.35 -15.59
CA ILE A 194 -30.52 4.59 -14.50
C ILE A 194 -31.63 3.52 -14.45
N PRO A 195 -32.29 3.14 -15.56
CA PRO A 195 -33.23 2.01 -15.57
C PRO A 195 -32.64 0.70 -15.04
N ASN A 196 -31.42 0.36 -15.45
CA ASN A 196 -30.73 -0.85 -15.01
C ASN A 196 -30.38 -0.76 -13.51
N LEU A 197 -29.95 0.42 -13.05
CA LEU A 197 -29.69 0.68 -11.64
C LEU A 197 -30.95 0.53 -10.79
N ILE A 198 -32.10 1.06 -11.20
CA ILE A 198 -33.37 0.88 -10.47
C ILE A 198 -33.69 -0.61 -10.34
N THR A 199 -33.58 -1.36 -11.44
CA THR A 199 -33.80 -2.82 -11.44
C THR A 199 -32.84 -3.56 -10.51
N TYR A 200 -31.57 -3.14 -10.48
CA TYR A 200 -30.55 -3.68 -9.59
C TYR A 200 -30.88 -3.41 -8.12
N LEU A 201 -31.25 -2.18 -7.77
CA LEU A 201 -31.65 -1.77 -6.42
C LEU A 201 -32.87 -2.55 -5.94
N ASP A 202 -33.89 -2.72 -6.79
CA ASP A 202 -35.11 -3.48 -6.49
C ASP A 202 -34.83 -4.95 -6.14
N LYS A 203 -33.84 -5.55 -6.79
CA LYS A 203 -33.46 -6.96 -6.56
C LYS A 203 -32.50 -7.15 -5.38
N ARG A 204 -31.65 -6.15 -5.09
CA ARG A 204 -30.52 -6.32 -4.16
C ARG A 204 -30.73 -5.66 -2.80
N ILE A 205 -31.48 -4.56 -2.72
CA ILE A 205 -31.69 -3.91 -1.43
C ILE A 205 -32.54 -4.81 -0.53
N SER A 206 -31.95 -5.17 0.61
CA SER A 206 -32.57 -6.01 1.62
C SER A 206 -32.03 -5.69 3.01
N THR A 207 -32.69 -6.20 4.04
CA THR A 207 -32.26 -6.08 5.45
C THR A 207 -31.01 -6.91 5.76
N ASN A 208 -30.59 -7.81 4.86
CA ASN A 208 -29.39 -8.64 5.03
C ASN A 208 -28.11 -7.93 4.56
N LEU A 209 -28.23 -6.75 3.93
CA LEU A 209 -27.08 -5.98 3.50
C LEU A 209 -26.33 -5.40 4.71
N SER A 210 -25.02 -5.61 4.73
CA SER A 210 -24.12 -5.05 5.75
C SER A 210 -22.95 -4.28 5.16
N HIS A 211 -22.68 -4.39 3.85
CA HIS A 211 -21.62 -3.67 3.16
C HIS A 211 -22.19 -2.95 1.94
N MET A 212 -21.83 -1.68 1.74
CA MET A 212 -22.41 -0.88 0.67
C MET A 212 -21.40 0.11 0.09
N THR A 213 -21.26 0.11 -1.23
CA THR A 213 -20.51 1.13 -1.98
C THR A 213 -21.45 1.95 -2.85
N LEU A 214 -21.43 3.28 -2.73
CA LEU A 214 -22.28 4.20 -3.49
C LEU A 214 -21.47 5.26 -4.22
N PHE A 215 -21.89 5.59 -5.44
CA PHE A 215 -21.33 6.65 -6.30
C PHE A 215 -22.31 7.82 -6.52
N ILE A 216 -23.35 7.88 -5.70
CA ILE A 216 -24.40 8.89 -5.71
C ILE A 216 -24.72 9.26 -4.26
N ASP A 217 -25.10 10.52 -4.01
CA ASP A 217 -25.60 10.95 -2.69
C ASP A 217 -26.73 10.01 -2.22
N PRO A 218 -26.59 9.34 -1.06
CA PRO A 218 -27.62 8.47 -0.51
C PRO A 218 -28.99 9.14 -0.38
N VAL A 219 -29.03 10.42 -0.02
CA VAL A 219 -30.30 11.18 0.11
C VAL A 219 -30.96 11.35 -1.25
N ARG A 220 -30.17 11.61 -2.31
CA ARG A 220 -30.68 11.68 -3.67
C ARG A 220 -31.12 10.31 -4.19
N LEU A 221 -30.34 9.26 -3.92
CA LEU A 221 -30.66 7.89 -4.33
C LEU A 221 -32.00 7.44 -3.76
N PHE A 222 -32.17 7.53 -2.44
CA PHE A 222 -33.31 6.93 -1.75
C PHE A 222 -34.59 7.77 -1.75
N ASN A 223 -34.50 9.02 -2.20
CA ASN A 223 -35.68 9.84 -2.48
C ASN A 223 -36.22 9.64 -3.89
N TYR A 224 -35.39 9.31 -4.89
CA TYR A 224 -35.82 9.35 -6.30
C TYR A 224 -35.77 7.99 -7.01
N LEU A 225 -34.76 7.15 -6.73
CA LEU A 225 -34.55 5.92 -7.49
C LEU A 225 -35.00 4.66 -6.73
N TYR A 226 -34.91 4.65 -5.40
CA TYR A 226 -35.37 3.52 -4.59
C TYR A 226 -35.94 3.99 -3.25
N HIS A 227 -37.23 3.78 -3.00
CA HIS A 227 -37.86 4.25 -1.77
C HIS A 227 -37.72 3.22 -0.64
N LEU A 228 -36.80 3.47 0.29
CA LEU A 228 -36.54 2.58 1.43
C LEU A 228 -37.78 2.33 2.30
N LYS A 229 -38.04 1.07 2.62
CA LYS A 229 -39.11 0.71 3.57
C LYS A 229 -38.67 0.94 5.02
N GLU A 230 -37.40 0.65 5.30
CA GLU A 230 -36.79 0.72 6.63
C GLU A 230 -35.36 1.26 6.51
N LYS A 231 -34.77 1.67 7.65
CA LYS A 231 -33.36 2.07 7.70
C LYS A 231 -32.47 0.86 7.43
N LEU A 232 -31.36 1.10 6.72
CA LEU A 232 -30.38 0.08 6.41
C LEU A 232 -29.40 -0.11 7.59
N THR A 233 -29.14 -1.36 7.96
CA THR A 233 -28.20 -1.75 9.02
C THR A 233 -26.80 -2.01 8.46
N ILE A 234 -26.25 -1.00 7.76
CA ILE A 234 -24.93 -1.10 7.13
C ILE A 234 -23.83 -1.03 8.20
N VAL A 235 -22.85 -1.91 8.07
CA VAL A 235 -21.66 -1.99 8.93
C VAL A 235 -20.46 -1.32 8.27
N ASP A 236 -20.33 -1.45 6.94
CA ASP A 236 -19.26 -0.87 6.13
C ASP A 236 -19.87 -0.06 4.97
N LEU A 237 -19.70 1.27 5.02
CA LEU A 237 -20.19 2.19 4.00
C LEU A 237 -19.02 2.85 3.29
N LYS A 238 -19.01 2.75 1.97
CA LYS A 238 -18.07 3.42 1.09
C LYS A 238 -18.81 4.41 0.20
N LEU A 239 -18.43 5.68 0.27
CA LEU A 239 -18.97 6.75 -0.54
C LEU A 239 -17.91 7.28 -1.50
N HIS A 240 -18.24 7.27 -2.77
CA HIS A 240 -17.50 7.97 -3.81
C HIS A 240 -18.22 9.28 -4.13
N TRP A 241 -17.59 10.39 -3.77
CA TRP A 241 -18.07 11.73 -4.09
C TRP A 241 -17.55 12.12 -5.46
N ARG A 242 -18.43 11.95 -6.43
CA ARG A 242 -18.15 12.08 -7.84
C ARG A 242 -19.24 12.88 -8.51
N ARG A 243 -18.86 13.78 -9.41
CA ARG A 243 -19.80 14.56 -10.20
C ARG A 243 -20.27 13.76 -11.40
N GLU A 244 -21.57 13.46 -11.39
CA GLU A 244 -22.25 12.76 -12.47
C GLU A 244 -23.40 13.60 -13.02
N PHE A 245 -23.48 13.68 -14.34
CA PHE A 245 -24.55 14.39 -15.03
C PHE A 245 -25.74 13.47 -15.29
N TYR A 246 -26.42 13.05 -14.21
CA TYR A 246 -27.58 12.17 -14.35
C TYR A 246 -28.77 12.87 -15.06
N PRO A 247 -29.52 12.17 -15.93
CA PRO A 247 -30.65 12.76 -16.63
C PRO A 247 -31.73 13.29 -15.69
N SER A 248 -32.09 14.57 -15.82
CA SER A 248 -33.03 15.28 -14.92
C SER A 248 -34.41 14.62 -14.82
N LYS A 249 -34.85 13.93 -15.88
CA LYS A 249 -36.14 13.21 -15.93
C LYS A 249 -36.33 12.20 -14.80
N TYR A 250 -35.25 11.65 -14.23
CA TYR A 250 -35.34 10.68 -13.12
C TYR A 250 -35.38 11.34 -11.73
N PHE A 251 -35.03 12.63 -11.63
CA PHE A 251 -34.90 13.36 -10.36
C PHE A 251 -35.89 14.54 -10.27
N ASN A 252 -37.09 14.33 -10.81
CA ASN A 252 -38.17 15.34 -10.80
C ASN A 252 -39.06 15.19 -9.55
N GLU A 253 -39.85 16.22 -9.25
CA GLU A 253 -40.73 16.24 -8.06
C GLU A 253 -41.86 15.20 -8.10
N ASN A 254 -42.24 14.70 -9.27
CA ASN A 254 -43.30 13.67 -9.37
C ASN A 254 -42.82 12.29 -8.90
N ASN A 255 -41.51 12.04 -8.91
CA ASN A 255 -40.91 10.75 -8.53
C ASN A 255 -40.35 10.74 -7.09
N VAL A 256 -40.43 11.87 -6.38
CA VAL A 256 -39.83 12.00 -5.06
C VAL A 256 -40.62 11.20 -4.02
N ARG A 257 -39.90 10.54 -3.12
CA ARG A 257 -40.45 9.92 -1.92
C ARG A 257 -41.17 10.96 -1.07
N ILE A 258 -42.32 10.59 -0.51
CA ILE A 258 -43.04 11.35 0.51
C ILE A 258 -43.20 10.47 1.77
N PRO A 259 -42.72 10.89 2.95
CA PRO A 259 -41.95 12.11 3.22
C PRO A 259 -40.50 12.03 2.68
N LYS A 260 -39.95 13.19 2.33
CA LYS A 260 -38.58 13.32 1.82
C LYS A 260 -37.55 13.09 2.93
N LEU A 261 -36.59 12.22 2.67
CA LEU A 261 -35.40 12.02 3.49
C LEU A 261 -34.47 13.22 3.33
N LYS A 262 -33.90 13.70 4.43
CA LYS A 262 -33.01 14.87 4.49
C LYS A 262 -31.63 14.54 5.05
N LYS A 263 -31.53 13.53 5.92
CA LYS A 263 -30.30 13.18 6.63
C LYS A 263 -29.87 11.74 6.40
N LEU A 264 -28.56 11.49 6.52
CA LEU A 264 -27.97 10.15 6.46
C LEU A 264 -28.48 9.24 7.57
N ASN A 265 -28.76 9.76 8.77
CA ASN A 265 -29.30 8.97 9.87
C ASN A 265 -30.75 8.49 9.64
N GLU A 266 -31.46 9.03 8.64
CA GLU A 266 -32.79 8.56 8.22
C GLU A 266 -32.69 7.39 7.23
N ILE A 267 -31.51 7.18 6.65
CA ILE A 267 -31.20 6.12 5.69
C ILE A 267 -30.46 4.97 6.39
N PHE A 268 -29.43 5.29 7.16
CA PHE A 268 -28.54 4.34 7.82
C PHE A 268 -28.78 4.32 9.33
N ASP A 269 -28.81 3.12 9.93
CA ASP A 269 -28.83 2.99 11.38
C ASP A 269 -27.47 3.41 11.97
N VAL A 270 -27.50 4.46 12.78
CA VAL A 270 -26.30 5.03 13.43
C VAL A 270 -25.58 4.04 14.35
N ARG A 271 -26.25 2.97 14.79
CA ARG A 271 -25.70 1.97 15.72
C ARG A 271 -24.89 0.90 15.01
N THR A 272 -25.15 0.66 13.73
CA THR A 272 -24.54 -0.47 12.98
C THR A 272 -23.29 -0.05 12.25
N LEU A 273 -23.18 1.20 11.82
CA LEU A 273 -22.05 1.66 11.00
C LEU A 273 -20.75 1.66 11.80
N LYS A 274 -19.78 0.84 11.36
CA LYS A 274 -18.46 0.67 11.99
C LYS A 274 -17.33 1.17 11.11
N THR A 275 -17.46 1.02 9.81
CA THR A 275 -16.46 1.43 8.83
C THR A 275 -17.06 2.44 7.88
N LEU A 276 -16.38 3.59 7.73
CA LEU A 276 -16.74 4.62 6.77
C LEU A 276 -15.52 4.95 5.91
N THR A 277 -15.68 4.79 4.60
CA THR A 277 -14.69 5.24 3.62
C THR A 277 -15.31 6.30 2.73
N ILE A 278 -14.67 7.46 2.64
CA ILE A 278 -15.04 8.56 1.75
C ILE A 278 -13.89 8.79 0.79
N ILE A 279 -14.20 8.79 -0.51
CA ILE A 279 -13.26 9.09 -1.59
C ILE A 279 -13.83 10.25 -2.38
N SER A 280 -13.11 11.37 -2.41
CA SER A 280 -13.50 12.54 -3.20
C SER A 280 -12.75 12.58 -4.52
N TRP A 281 -13.47 12.90 -5.60
CA TRP A 281 -12.93 13.23 -6.91
C TRP A 281 -12.98 14.74 -7.19
N ASN A 282 -13.54 15.52 -6.27
CA ASN A 282 -13.68 16.96 -6.40
C ASN A 282 -12.47 17.67 -5.76
N GLU A 283 -12.01 18.75 -6.40
CA GLU A 283 -10.99 19.67 -5.85
C GLU A 283 -11.42 20.33 -4.55
N SER A 284 -12.72 20.57 -4.42
CA SER A 284 -13.33 21.21 -3.26
C SER A 284 -14.62 20.51 -2.87
N LEU A 285 -14.92 20.54 -1.57
CA LEU A 285 -16.18 20.02 -1.05
C LEU A 285 -17.34 20.89 -1.51
N ILE A 286 -18.33 20.27 -2.15
CA ILE A 286 -19.58 20.97 -2.50
C ILE A 286 -20.49 21.06 -1.27
N SER A 287 -21.49 21.95 -1.28
CA SER A 287 -22.37 22.21 -0.13
C SER A 287 -22.97 20.94 0.48
N ARG A 288 -23.40 19.98 -0.34
CA ARG A 288 -23.97 18.72 0.16
C ARG A 288 -22.94 17.82 0.83
N GLU A 289 -21.70 17.79 0.35
CA GLU A 289 -20.60 17.02 0.95
C GLU A 289 -20.22 17.60 2.32
N ILE A 290 -20.19 18.93 2.42
CA ILE A 290 -20.00 19.66 3.68
C ILE A 290 -21.09 19.29 4.69
N GLU A 291 -22.36 19.23 4.26
CA GLU A 291 -23.47 18.80 5.11
C GLU A 291 -23.33 17.34 5.56
N MET A 292 -23.02 16.42 4.64
CA MET A 292 -22.79 15.02 4.97
C MET A 292 -21.65 14.84 5.99
N MET A 293 -20.55 15.58 5.85
CA MET A 293 -19.47 15.58 6.85
C MET A 293 -19.96 15.99 8.24
N LYS A 294 -20.82 17.01 8.32
CA LYS A 294 -21.42 17.46 9.57
C LYS A 294 -22.40 16.43 10.15
N GLU A 295 -23.07 15.65 9.30
CA GLU A 295 -23.98 14.57 9.72
C GLU A 295 -23.22 13.35 10.25
N PHE A 296 -22.00 13.06 9.76
CA PHE A 296 -21.23 11.88 10.20
C PHE A 296 -20.85 11.88 11.68
N LYS A 297 -20.88 13.03 12.36
CA LYS A 297 -20.69 13.12 13.81
C LYS A 297 -21.77 12.40 14.63
N GLU A 298 -22.92 12.12 14.02
CA GLU A 298 -24.00 11.36 14.64
C GLU A 298 -23.69 9.84 14.73
N PHE A 299 -22.72 9.35 13.94
CA PHE A 299 -22.31 7.94 13.87
C PHE A 299 -21.19 7.62 14.88
N ILE A 300 -21.47 7.82 16.16
CA ILE A 300 -20.50 7.71 17.27
C ILE A 300 -19.90 6.30 17.49
N TYR A 301 -20.43 5.29 16.80
CA TYR A 301 -19.99 3.89 16.88
C TYR A 301 -18.94 3.52 15.83
N LEU A 302 -18.53 4.47 14.98
CA LEU A 302 -17.45 4.28 14.00
C LEU A 302 -16.15 3.85 14.69
N GLU A 303 -15.52 2.85 14.09
CA GLU A 303 -14.26 2.24 14.52
C GLU A 303 -13.18 2.38 13.44
N ASP A 304 -13.56 2.54 12.18
CA ASP A 304 -12.66 2.76 11.04
C ASP A 304 -13.16 3.92 10.18
N LEU A 305 -12.30 4.91 9.98
CA LEU A 305 -12.56 6.07 9.12
C LEU A 305 -11.42 6.25 8.12
N SER A 306 -11.77 6.27 6.84
CA SER A 306 -10.88 6.60 5.74
C SER A 306 -11.39 7.82 4.98
N LEU A 307 -10.59 8.88 4.97
CA LEU A 307 -10.83 10.12 4.23
C LEU A 307 -9.77 10.22 3.13
N ILE A 308 -10.16 10.01 1.88
CA ILE A 308 -9.22 9.87 0.75
C ILE A 308 -9.49 10.97 -0.28
N SER A 309 -8.41 11.65 -0.68
CA SER A 309 -8.43 12.73 -1.67
C SER A 309 -9.38 13.87 -1.30
N ILE A 310 -9.58 14.12 0.00
CA ILE A 310 -10.53 15.11 0.49
C ILE A 310 -9.82 16.42 0.83
N LYS A 311 -10.48 17.57 0.60
CA LYS A 311 -9.99 18.86 1.10
C LYS A 311 -10.24 18.99 2.61
N GLN A 312 -9.28 19.53 3.34
CA GLN A 312 -9.41 19.76 4.79
C GLN A 312 -10.33 20.94 5.09
N ASP A 313 -11.34 20.72 5.93
CA ASP A 313 -12.09 21.79 6.61
C ASP A 313 -11.86 21.64 8.11
N ILE A 314 -11.14 22.60 8.69
CA ILE A 314 -10.61 22.51 10.05
C ILE A 314 -11.74 22.40 11.07
N ASP A 315 -12.75 23.27 10.98
CA ASP A 315 -13.84 23.32 11.96
C ASP A 315 -14.70 22.05 11.90
N ILE A 316 -15.00 21.58 10.69
CA ILE A 316 -15.81 20.37 10.48
C ILE A 316 -15.08 19.13 10.99
N LEU A 317 -13.79 18.99 10.67
CA LEU A 317 -12.99 17.84 11.06
C LEU A 317 -12.73 17.83 12.58
N ILE A 318 -12.51 18.99 13.21
CA ILE A 318 -12.40 19.08 14.67
C ILE A 318 -13.71 18.63 15.34
N ASP A 319 -14.88 19.14 14.91
CA ASP A 319 -16.18 18.72 15.46
C ASP A 319 -16.42 17.22 15.27
N LEU A 320 -16.04 16.67 14.11
CA LEU A 320 -16.13 15.24 13.83
C LEU A 320 -15.27 14.41 14.79
N PHE A 321 -13.96 14.67 14.87
CA PHE A 321 -13.03 13.87 15.69
C PHE A 321 -13.31 13.98 17.19
N ASN A 322 -13.90 15.10 17.64
CA ASN A 322 -14.38 15.22 19.02
C ASN A 322 -15.50 14.22 19.38
N LYS A 323 -16.20 13.63 18.40
CA LYS A 323 -17.26 12.64 18.62
C LYS A 323 -16.80 11.19 18.41
N LEU A 324 -15.76 10.95 17.62
CA LEU A 324 -15.32 9.60 17.23
C LEU A 324 -14.41 8.93 18.27
N VAL A 325 -14.84 8.87 19.53
CA VAL A 325 -14.06 8.31 20.65
C VAL A 325 -13.80 6.79 20.56
N ASN A 326 -14.52 6.11 19.66
CA ASN A 326 -14.39 4.67 19.43
C ASN A 326 -13.44 4.30 18.28
N LEU A 327 -12.86 5.30 17.62
CA LEU A 327 -12.04 5.10 16.44
C LEU A 327 -10.79 4.26 16.78
N LYS A 328 -10.62 3.16 16.04
CA LYS A 328 -9.48 2.23 16.10
C LYS A 328 -8.57 2.37 14.89
N ARG A 329 -9.12 2.80 13.75
CA ARG A 329 -8.35 2.96 12.50
C ARG A 329 -8.69 4.31 11.89
N LEU A 330 -7.66 5.06 11.53
CA LEU A 330 -7.80 6.33 10.86
C LEU A 330 -6.86 6.40 9.67
N LYS A 331 -7.41 6.79 8.53
CA LYS A 331 -6.65 7.12 7.34
C LYS A 331 -7.07 8.47 6.81
N MET A 332 -6.09 9.32 6.56
CA MET A 332 -6.31 10.65 5.99
C MET A 332 -5.29 10.90 4.88
N ASP A 333 -5.82 11.10 3.68
CA ASP A 333 -5.08 11.53 2.51
C ASP A 333 -5.73 12.82 2.00
N PHE A 334 -5.16 13.94 2.43
CA PHE A 334 -5.68 15.26 2.12
C PHE A 334 -5.02 15.83 0.87
N LEU A 335 -5.80 16.57 0.08
CA LEU A 335 -5.35 17.23 -1.13
C LEU A 335 -5.75 18.71 -1.13
N GLU A 336 -4.83 19.55 -1.61
CA GLU A 336 -5.07 20.92 -2.02
C GLU A 336 -4.54 21.08 -3.45
N ASP A 337 -5.40 21.50 -4.38
CA ASP A 337 -5.08 21.61 -5.82
C ASP A 337 -4.42 20.34 -6.40
N TYR A 338 -4.95 19.17 -6.02
CA TYR A 338 -4.43 17.83 -6.34
C TYR A 338 -3.03 17.51 -5.79
N ILE A 339 -2.49 18.36 -4.91
CA ILE A 339 -1.21 18.14 -4.25
C ILE A 339 -1.46 17.58 -2.84
N PRO A 340 -0.76 16.51 -2.45
CA PRO A 340 -0.65 16.04 -1.07
C PRO A 340 -0.48 17.15 -0.03
N GLU A 341 -1.46 17.29 0.85
CA GLU A 341 -1.42 18.25 1.95
C GLU A 341 -1.06 17.56 3.28
N THR A 342 -0.33 18.27 4.15
CA THR A 342 -0.11 17.81 5.53
C THR A 342 -1.32 18.11 6.40
N THR A 343 -1.57 17.26 7.39
CA THR A 343 -2.68 17.44 8.33
C THR A 343 -2.46 18.70 9.17
N ASN A 344 -3.48 19.55 9.25
CA ASN A 344 -3.45 20.74 10.10
C ASN A 344 -3.19 20.37 11.59
N PRO A 345 -2.30 21.09 12.30
CA PRO A 345 -1.99 20.80 13.70
C PRO A 345 -3.20 20.78 14.65
N GLN A 346 -4.23 21.60 14.41
CA GLN A 346 -5.44 21.64 15.24
C GLN A 346 -6.29 20.37 15.06
N ILE A 347 -6.38 19.86 13.83
CA ILE A 347 -7.04 18.59 13.53
C ILE A 347 -6.29 17.45 14.23
N PHE A 348 -4.96 17.43 14.09
CA PHE A 348 -4.11 16.44 14.76
C PHE A 348 -4.28 16.48 16.28
N LEU A 349 -4.35 17.67 16.89
CA LEU A 349 -4.56 17.82 18.32
C LEU A 349 -5.93 17.28 18.76
N SER A 350 -6.99 17.52 17.99
CA SER A 350 -8.32 16.95 18.26
C SER A 350 -8.28 15.42 18.25
N ILE A 351 -7.66 14.81 17.23
CA ILE A 351 -7.47 13.35 17.14
C ILE A 351 -6.67 12.84 18.34
N LEU A 352 -5.56 13.50 18.66
CA LEU A 352 -4.68 13.13 19.76
C LEU A 352 -5.42 13.13 21.09
N LEU A 353 -6.30 14.09 21.34
CA LEU A 353 -7.04 14.22 22.60
C LEU A 353 -8.23 13.26 22.69
N CYS A 354 -8.98 13.07 21.60
CA CYS A 354 -10.27 12.40 21.61
C CYS A 354 -10.21 10.92 21.18
N CYS A 355 -9.30 10.54 20.28
CA CYS A 355 -9.28 9.22 19.62
C CYS A 355 -8.28 8.25 20.27
N LYS A 356 -8.39 8.00 21.58
CA LYS A 356 -7.42 7.20 22.37
C LYS A 356 -7.37 5.71 22.03
N LYS A 357 -8.37 5.20 21.30
CA LYS A 357 -8.47 3.78 20.91
C LYS A 357 -7.76 3.44 19.60
N LEU A 358 -7.13 4.42 18.95
CA LEU A 358 -6.44 4.21 17.67
C LEU A 358 -5.33 3.14 17.78
N GLU A 359 -5.42 2.16 16.89
CA GLU A 359 -4.51 1.03 16.67
C GLU A 359 -3.80 1.14 15.31
N PHE A 360 -4.41 1.83 14.34
CA PHE A 360 -3.84 2.11 13.02
C PHE A 360 -4.03 3.60 12.69
N ILE A 361 -2.96 4.27 12.25
CA ILE A 361 -3.01 5.64 11.75
C ILE A 361 -2.22 5.73 10.43
N ASP A 362 -2.85 6.29 9.40
CA ASP A 362 -2.23 6.70 8.14
C ASP A 362 -2.44 8.20 7.95
N ILE A 363 -1.35 8.97 8.05
CA ILE A 363 -1.37 10.42 8.14
C ILE A 363 -0.11 11.06 7.56
N ARG A 364 -0.29 12.19 6.87
CA ARG A 364 0.79 13.13 6.57
C ARG A 364 0.82 14.23 7.62
N PHE A 365 1.96 14.42 8.29
CA PHE A 365 2.11 15.40 9.36
C PHE A 365 3.57 15.86 9.49
N GLU A 366 3.80 17.17 9.43
CA GLU A 366 5.14 17.78 9.47
C GLU A 366 5.32 18.78 10.63
N GLY A 367 4.39 18.80 11.60
CA GLY A 367 4.33 19.86 12.64
C GLY A 367 5.30 19.72 13.82
N ILE A 368 6.17 18.70 13.90
CA ILE A 368 7.05 18.51 15.09
C ILE A 368 8.52 18.48 14.69
N ASP A 369 8.89 17.64 13.73
CA ASP A 369 10.26 17.52 13.27
C ASP A 369 10.39 18.00 11.82
N SER A 370 11.30 18.95 11.58
CA SER A 370 11.68 19.38 10.23
C SER A 370 12.26 18.23 9.39
N PRO A 371 12.09 18.23 8.07
CA PRO A 371 12.74 17.27 7.16
C PRO A 371 14.28 17.24 7.27
N ILE A 372 14.91 16.12 6.89
CA ILE A 372 16.38 16.01 6.86
C ILE A 372 16.98 16.96 5.83
N ILE A 373 16.41 16.99 4.62
CA ILE A 373 16.79 17.90 3.54
C ILE A 373 15.65 18.89 3.41
N ASN A 374 15.95 20.18 3.61
CA ASN A 374 14.99 21.26 3.44
C ASN A 374 15.53 22.28 2.44
N LEU A 375 14.64 22.94 1.71
CA LEU A 375 14.99 24.00 0.77
C LEU A 375 14.54 25.34 1.35
N VAL A 376 15.52 26.16 1.76
CA VAL A 376 15.27 27.51 2.30
C VAL A 376 15.72 28.53 1.25
N GLY A 377 14.75 29.14 0.56
CA GLY A 377 15.02 29.91 -0.64
C GLY A 377 15.59 29.03 -1.73
N GLU A 378 16.80 29.33 -2.20
CA GLU A 378 17.53 28.52 -3.20
C GLU A 378 18.61 27.63 -2.57
N LYS A 379 18.65 27.48 -1.24
CA LYS A 379 19.69 26.73 -0.54
C LYS A 379 19.14 25.48 0.12
N PHE A 380 19.75 24.34 -0.16
CA PHE A 380 19.52 23.10 0.57
C PHE A 380 20.20 23.17 1.94
N GLU A 381 19.43 22.94 2.99
CA GLU A 381 19.88 22.78 4.35
C GLU A 381 19.72 21.32 4.79
N ILE A 382 20.78 20.75 5.35
CA ILE A 382 20.78 19.37 5.85
C ILE A 382 20.72 19.38 7.38
N SER A 383 19.63 18.91 7.95
CA SER A 383 19.42 18.85 9.39
C SER A 383 19.66 17.44 9.93
N GLN A 384 20.47 17.33 11.00
CA GLN A 384 20.78 16.06 11.66
C GLN A 384 20.31 16.08 13.11
N LYS A 385 19.35 15.23 13.46
CA LYS A 385 18.84 15.10 14.85
C LYS A 385 19.38 13.91 15.63
N CYS A 386 19.88 12.88 14.93
CA CYS A 386 20.46 11.69 15.55
C CYS A 386 21.96 11.63 15.28
N SER A 387 22.75 11.44 16.34
CA SER A 387 24.23 11.37 16.28
C SER A 387 24.78 9.98 16.57
N CYS A 388 23.98 8.92 16.40
CA CYS A 388 24.48 7.54 16.52
C CYS A 388 25.48 7.23 15.39
N SER A 389 26.30 6.18 15.56
CA SER A 389 27.35 5.83 14.59
C SER A 389 26.80 5.60 13.17
N LYS A 390 25.66 4.91 13.04
CA LYS A 390 25.00 4.67 11.75
C LYS A 390 24.50 5.96 11.11
N CYS A 391 23.84 6.86 11.85
CA CYS A 391 23.39 8.14 11.30
C CYS A 391 24.57 9.04 10.94
N ASN A 392 25.61 9.12 11.77
CA ASN A 392 26.82 9.88 11.43
C ASN A 392 27.46 9.36 10.13
N PHE A 393 27.52 8.05 9.95
CA PHE A 393 27.97 7.44 8.71
C PHE A 393 27.08 7.86 7.53
N THR A 394 25.76 7.76 7.64
CA THR A 394 24.82 8.17 6.59
C THR A 394 25.02 9.63 6.18
N PHE A 395 25.16 10.54 7.14
CA PHE A 395 25.36 11.96 6.84
C PHE A 395 26.74 12.24 6.21
N ASN A 396 27.80 11.63 6.73
CA ASN A 396 29.17 11.92 6.29
C ASN A 396 29.55 11.17 5.01
N GLU A 397 29.27 9.88 4.94
CA GLU A 397 29.75 8.99 3.86
C GLU A 397 28.76 8.88 2.70
N ILE A 398 27.47 9.16 2.92
CA ILE A 398 26.45 9.08 1.88
C ILE A 398 26.01 10.49 1.48
N LEU A 399 25.36 11.25 2.36
CA LEU A 399 24.83 12.57 2.01
C LEU A 399 25.96 13.53 1.59
N ARG A 400 26.98 13.74 2.43
CA ARG A 400 28.05 14.71 2.15
C ARG A 400 29.06 14.24 1.11
N LYS A 401 29.35 12.94 1.00
CA LYS A 401 30.37 12.42 0.06
C LYS A 401 29.84 11.92 -1.28
N LYS A 402 28.53 11.66 -1.40
CA LYS A 402 27.93 11.21 -2.66
C LYS A 402 26.95 12.24 -3.24
N ILE A 403 26.07 12.81 -2.42
CA ILE A 403 25.00 13.70 -2.90
C ILE A 403 25.42 15.17 -2.89
N PHE A 404 25.91 15.67 -1.75
CA PHE A 404 26.34 17.06 -1.53
C PHE A 404 27.86 17.19 -1.47
N LEU A 405 28.53 16.62 -2.48
CA LEU A 405 30.00 16.50 -2.55
C LEU A 405 30.71 17.85 -2.70
N PHE A 406 30.15 18.75 -3.51
CA PHE A 406 30.76 20.06 -3.77
C PHE A 406 29.95 21.18 -3.09
N PRO A 407 30.57 22.33 -2.74
CA PRO A 407 29.85 23.45 -2.14
C PRO A 407 28.65 23.94 -2.97
N ILE A 408 28.75 23.86 -4.31
CA ILE A 408 27.67 24.25 -5.23
C ILE A 408 26.44 23.33 -5.13
N ASP A 409 26.58 22.11 -4.62
CA ASP A 409 25.47 21.16 -4.50
C ASP A 409 24.42 21.62 -3.49
N TYR A 410 24.80 22.48 -2.56
CA TYR A 410 23.89 23.07 -1.57
C TYR A 410 22.99 24.16 -2.15
N TYR A 411 23.12 24.49 -3.44
CA TYR A 411 22.28 25.51 -4.08
C TYR A 411 21.41 24.87 -5.16
N LEU A 412 20.17 25.31 -5.26
CA LEU A 412 19.22 24.94 -6.30
C LEU A 412 19.52 25.80 -7.53
N SER A 413 19.89 25.17 -8.65
CA SER A 413 20.04 25.87 -9.93
C SER A 413 18.85 25.61 -10.86
N ASP A 414 18.27 24.43 -10.75
CA ASP A 414 17.12 23.95 -11.52
C ASP A 414 16.25 23.06 -10.62
N VAL A 415 14.94 23.09 -10.80
CA VAL A 415 13.99 22.20 -10.13
C VAL A 415 14.38 20.72 -10.32
N GLN A 416 14.97 20.36 -11.47
CA GLN A 416 15.47 19.01 -11.73
C GLN A 416 16.59 18.57 -10.76
N ASP A 417 17.30 19.50 -10.13
CA ASP A 417 18.31 19.16 -9.13
C ASP A 417 17.71 18.44 -7.91
N ILE A 418 16.42 18.68 -7.60
CA ILE A 418 15.71 18.01 -6.50
C ILE A 418 15.74 16.50 -6.68
N ALA A 419 15.59 16.01 -7.92
CA ALA A 419 15.60 14.59 -8.24
C ALA A 419 16.95 13.90 -7.97
N ALA A 420 18.05 14.66 -7.96
CA ALA A 420 19.39 14.16 -7.64
C ALA A 420 19.77 14.39 -6.17
N LYS A 421 19.26 15.45 -5.54
CA LYS A 421 19.69 15.93 -4.21
C LYS A 421 18.80 15.48 -3.06
N ASP A 422 17.48 15.45 -3.26
CA ASP A 422 16.53 15.12 -2.20
C ASP A 422 16.05 13.66 -2.30
N ILE A 423 16.93 12.76 -1.89
CA ILE A 423 16.66 11.32 -1.93
C ILE A 423 15.45 10.91 -1.09
N PHE A 424 15.15 11.63 0.01
CA PHE A 424 14.00 11.33 0.86
C PHE A 424 12.68 11.68 0.17
N LYS A 425 12.63 12.82 -0.53
CA LYS A 425 11.49 13.15 -1.40
C LYS A 425 11.36 12.17 -2.55
N MET A 426 12.46 11.71 -3.12
CA MET A 426 12.44 10.69 -4.18
C MET A 426 11.94 9.33 -3.70
N MET A 427 12.25 8.90 -2.47
CA MET A 427 11.67 7.66 -1.90
C MET A 427 10.14 7.67 -1.92
N ARG A 428 9.54 8.84 -1.65
CA ARG A 428 8.08 9.05 -1.69
C ARG A 428 7.58 9.16 -3.13
N TYR A 429 8.17 10.05 -3.92
CA TYR A 429 7.74 10.32 -5.30
C TYR A 429 7.80 9.08 -6.19
N LEU A 430 8.87 8.28 -6.07
CA LEU A 430 9.05 7.05 -6.82
C LEU A 430 8.40 5.84 -6.14
N SER A 431 7.60 6.02 -5.09
CA SER A 431 6.85 4.96 -4.41
C SER A 431 7.72 3.76 -3.98
N LEU A 432 8.94 4.02 -3.46
CA LEU A 432 9.86 2.96 -3.03
C LEU A 432 9.21 2.07 -1.96
N LEU A 433 8.50 2.70 -1.03
CA LEU A 433 7.73 2.03 0.01
C LEU A 433 6.31 1.79 -0.52
N PRO A 434 5.80 0.55 -0.46
CA PRO A 434 4.48 0.27 -0.98
C PRO A 434 3.40 0.97 -0.16
N TYR A 435 2.40 1.50 -0.85
CA TYR A 435 1.22 2.03 -0.21
C TYR A 435 0.37 0.87 0.33
N SER A 436 0.13 0.84 1.64
CA SER A 436 -0.81 -0.11 2.22
C SER A 436 -2.12 0.60 2.49
N LYS A 437 -3.21 0.15 1.84
CA LYS A 437 -4.55 0.73 2.07
C LYS A 437 -4.96 0.61 3.54
N ALA A 438 -4.49 -0.43 4.21
CA ALA A 438 -4.63 -0.71 5.64
C ALA A 438 -3.68 -1.87 5.99
N CYS A 439 -2.50 -1.58 6.54
CA CYS A 439 -1.53 -2.60 6.97
C CYS A 439 -2.22 -3.56 7.94
N ASP A 440 -2.43 -4.83 7.54
CA ASP A 440 -3.13 -5.94 8.23
C ASP A 440 -4.49 -6.38 7.62
N SER A 441 -5.22 -5.48 6.96
CA SER A 441 -6.55 -5.76 6.40
C SER A 441 -6.49 -6.08 4.90
N TYR A 442 -5.63 -5.39 4.17
CA TYR A 442 -5.46 -5.56 2.73
C TYR A 442 -3.98 -5.79 2.36
N PRO A 443 -3.72 -6.49 1.25
CA PRO A 443 -2.37 -6.59 0.70
C PRO A 443 -1.78 -5.22 0.37
N SER A 444 -0.47 -5.06 0.59
CA SER A 444 0.27 -3.87 0.16
C SER A 444 0.56 -4.00 -1.33
N VAL A 445 -0.15 -3.22 -2.15
CA VAL A 445 -0.01 -3.20 -3.61
C VAL A 445 0.73 -1.93 -4.03
N ARG A 446 1.54 -2.03 -5.07
CA ARG A 446 2.18 -0.88 -5.72
C ARG A 446 1.35 -0.43 -6.92
N THR A 447 1.03 0.86 -6.99
CA THR A 447 0.46 1.48 -8.19
C THR A 447 1.53 1.75 -9.26
N GLN A 448 2.80 1.86 -8.87
CA GLN A 448 3.94 1.92 -9.78
C GLN A 448 5.07 0.99 -9.27
N PRO A 449 5.59 0.06 -10.10
CA PRO A 449 6.54 -0.96 -9.65
C PRO A 449 7.97 -0.39 -9.52
N MET A 450 8.29 0.26 -8.40
CA MET A 450 9.67 0.65 -8.07
C MET A 450 10.22 -0.22 -6.94
N ASN A 451 11.01 -1.24 -7.28
CA ASN A 451 11.76 -2.01 -6.28
C ASN A 451 13.05 -1.27 -5.86
N LEU A 452 13.72 -1.75 -4.82
CA LEU A 452 14.93 -1.12 -4.29
C LEU A 452 16.05 -1.02 -5.33
N GLU A 453 16.17 -2.01 -6.20
CA GLU A 453 17.20 -2.05 -7.24
C GLU A 453 16.96 -1.00 -8.32
N ALA A 454 15.73 -0.93 -8.83
CA ALA A 454 15.28 0.08 -9.77
C ALA A 454 15.43 1.49 -9.19
N PHE A 455 15.11 1.67 -7.90
CA PHE A 455 15.28 2.95 -7.21
C PHE A 455 16.75 3.37 -7.14
N VAL A 456 17.65 2.46 -6.76
CA VAL A 456 19.10 2.72 -6.71
C VAL A 456 19.63 3.08 -8.10
N LYS A 457 19.19 2.34 -9.14
CA LYS A 457 19.55 2.64 -10.53
C LYS A 457 19.10 4.06 -10.91
N LYS A 458 17.83 4.40 -10.69
CA LYS A 458 17.28 5.72 -11.00
C LYS A 458 17.98 6.86 -10.27
N MET A 459 18.28 6.69 -8.98
CA MET A 459 19.02 7.69 -8.21
C MET A 459 20.44 7.90 -8.74
N ASN A 460 21.13 6.82 -9.13
CA ASN A 460 22.45 6.94 -9.73
C ASN A 460 22.40 7.60 -11.13
N GLU A 461 21.39 7.30 -11.95
CA GLU A 461 21.16 7.98 -13.24
C GLU A 461 20.93 9.49 -13.05
N ASN A 462 20.10 9.87 -12.06
CA ASN A 462 19.88 11.28 -11.72
C ASN A 462 21.20 11.96 -11.31
N LEU A 463 22.03 11.29 -10.50
CA LEU A 463 23.35 11.79 -10.14
C LEU A 463 24.29 11.92 -11.35
N ILE A 464 24.35 10.91 -12.23
CA ILE A 464 25.16 10.96 -13.46
C ILE A 464 24.77 12.17 -14.31
N THR A 465 23.48 12.35 -14.57
CA THR A 465 22.95 13.47 -15.36
C THR A 465 23.28 14.81 -14.70
N TYR A 466 23.00 14.93 -13.40
CA TYR A 466 23.28 16.13 -12.61
C TYR A 466 24.78 16.53 -12.65
N ARG A 467 25.68 15.55 -12.47
CA ARG A 467 27.14 15.76 -12.53
C ARG A 467 27.61 16.04 -13.95
N GLY A 468 27.04 15.38 -14.95
CA GLY A 468 27.34 15.57 -16.37
C GLY A 468 27.06 17.00 -16.82
N ASN A 469 25.89 17.53 -16.48
CA ASN A 469 25.48 18.91 -16.79
C ASN A 469 26.42 19.96 -16.17
N ARG A 470 27.13 19.60 -15.10
CA ARG A 470 28.09 20.46 -14.40
C ARG A 470 29.54 20.16 -14.74
N LYS A 471 29.80 19.26 -15.69
CA LYS A 471 31.15 18.81 -16.09
C LYS A 471 31.96 18.25 -14.91
N GLN A 472 31.28 17.57 -13.98
CA GLN A 472 31.87 16.99 -12.77
C GLN A 472 32.13 15.48 -12.88
N LEU A 473 31.93 14.89 -14.07
CA LEU A 473 32.26 13.49 -14.34
C LEU A 473 33.76 13.32 -14.60
N LEU A 474 34.35 12.28 -14.03
CA LEU A 474 35.73 11.88 -14.26
C LEU A 474 35.93 11.32 -15.68
N ALA A 475 37.20 11.31 -16.11
CA ALA A 475 37.60 10.57 -17.29
C ALA A 475 37.37 9.06 -17.08
N PRO A 476 37.01 8.31 -18.14
CA PRO A 476 36.79 6.87 -18.03
C PRO A 476 38.11 6.16 -17.67
N ASP A 477 38.17 5.60 -16.46
CA ASP A 477 39.26 4.75 -16.01
C ASP A 477 38.86 3.28 -16.21
N LYS A 478 39.46 2.64 -17.22
CA LYS A 478 39.13 1.27 -17.64
C LYS A 478 39.52 0.20 -16.61
N ASN A 479 40.26 0.56 -15.55
CA ASN A 479 40.76 -0.40 -14.56
C ASN A 479 39.92 -0.47 -13.27
N LYS A 480 38.81 0.26 -13.19
CA LYS A 480 38.00 0.39 -11.98
C LYS A 480 36.76 -0.54 -12.08
N ILE A 481 36.58 -1.42 -11.10
CA ILE A 481 35.46 -2.37 -11.04
C ILE A 481 34.30 -1.71 -10.26
N VAL A 482 33.08 -1.73 -10.83
CA VAL A 482 31.85 -1.32 -10.13
C VAL A 482 31.31 -2.52 -9.35
N ASN A 483 31.09 -2.37 -8.04
CA ASN A 483 30.37 -3.37 -7.25
C ASN A 483 29.15 -2.71 -6.60
N VAL A 484 27.98 -2.85 -7.23
CA VAL A 484 26.70 -2.27 -6.73
C VAL A 484 26.00 -3.20 -5.73
N ASN A 485 26.42 -4.46 -5.63
CA ASN A 485 25.67 -5.54 -4.98
C ASN A 485 26.17 -5.98 -3.59
N ASN A 486 27.07 -5.25 -2.91
CA ASN A 486 27.54 -5.69 -1.59
C ASN A 486 26.51 -5.42 -0.47
N SER A 487 25.79 -6.46 -0.10
CA SER A 487 25.01 -6.60 1.14
C SER A 487 25.82 -7.42 2.15
N THR A 488 26.69 -6.78 2.95
CA THR A 488 27.22 -7.42 4.17
C THR A 488 27.74 -6.36 5.14
N VAL A 489 27.28 -6.45 6.38
CA VAL A 489 27.75 -5.67 7.52
C VAL A 489 28.96 -6.40 8.11
N SER A 490 30.16 -5.81 8.01
CA SER A 490 31.29 -6.24 8.84
C SER A 490 31.61 -5.15 9.87
N SER A 491 31.38 -5.53 11.12
CA SER A 491 31.76 -4.81 12.33
C SER A 491 33.28 -4.66 12.42
N ALA A 492 33.72 -3.42 12.66
CA ALA A 492 35.09 -3.10 12.98
C ALA A 492 35.48 -3.67 14.37
N ASN A 493 36.60 -4.37 14.43
CA ASN A 493 37.53 -4.31 15.55
C ASN A 493 38.96 -4.53 15.06
N SER A 494 39.86 -3.67 15.55
CA SER A 494 41.32 -3.63 15.42
C SER A 494 41.99 -4.96 15.80
N SER A 495 43.21 -5.33 15.39
CA SER A 495 44.47 -4.56 15.45
C SER A 495 45.61 -5.30 14.74
N ASN A 496 46.57 -4.51 14.22
CA ASN A 496 47.89 -4.89 13.71
C ASN A 496 48.73 -5.76 14.66
N SER A 497 49.47 -6.71 14.08
CA SER A 497 50.92 -6.90 14.35
C SER A 497 51.60 -7.68 13.22
N ASN A 498 52.62 -7.07 12.63
CA ASN A 498 53.58 -7.67 11.70
C ASN A 498 54.49 -8.67 12.44
N THR A 499 54.87 -9.78 11.77
CA THR A 499 56.27 -10.26 11.72
C THR A 499 56.48 -11.29 10.59
N GLU A 500 57.63 -11.09 9.95
CA GLU A 500 58.40 -11.79 8.92
C GLU A 500 58.34 -13.32 8.79
N GLY A 501 58.43 -13.78 7.52
CA GLY A 501 59.48 -14.70 7.05
C GLY A 501 59.27 -16.22 7.14
N GLY A 502 59.29 -16.92 5.99
CA GLY A 502 59.60 -18.35 5.95
C GLY A 502 58.95 -19.15 4.82
N SER A 503 59.77 -19.56 3.85
CA SER A 503 59.48 -20.51 2.76
C SER A 503 59.22 -21.94 3.25
N GLY A 504 58.34 -22.69 2.60
CA GLY A 504 58.29 -24.16 2.70
C GLY A 504 57.10 -24.82 2.00
N ASN A 505 57.37 -25.56 0.92
CA ASN A 505 56.44 -26.50 0.26
C ASN A 505 56.07 -27.66 1.19
N SER A 506 54.81 -28.12 1.18
CA SER A 506 54.46 -29.54 0.92
C SER A 506 52.94 -29.79 0.92
N SER A 507 52.56 -30.73 0.06
CA SER A 507 51.25 -31.32 -0.21
C SER A 507 50.80 -32.33 0.86
N LEU A 508 49.48 -32.38 1.17
CA LEU A 508 48.59 -33.56 1.03
C LEU A 508 47.32 -33.48 1.93
N ASN A 509 46.17 -33.57 1.25
CA ASN A 509 44.97 -34.36 1.54
C ASN A 509 44.05 -34.16 2.78
N THR A 510 42.79 -33.81 2.43
CA THR A 510 41.49 -34.42 2.83
C THR A 510 41.03 -34.38 4.29
N ASN A 511 40.00 -33.57 4.58
CA ASN A 511 38.60 -34.04 4.70
C ASN A 511 37.65 -32.94 5.20
N ASN A 512 36.56 -32.75 4.45
CA ASN A 512 35.19 -32.40 4.82
C ASN A 512 34.91 -31.74 6.18
N ASN A 513 34.36 -30.53 6.14
CA ASN A 513 33.05 -30.22 6.72
C ASN A 513 32.43 -29.04 5.97
N ILE A 514 31.24 -29.30 5.44
CA ILE A 514 30.37 -28.37 4.72
C ILE A 514 29.57 -27.63 5.80
N ASP A 515 29.76 -26.32 5.91
CA ASP A 515 28.82 -25.43 6.59
C ASP A 515 27.76 -25.01 5.56
N GLU A 516 26.50 -25.30 5.90
CA GLU A 516 25.31 -25.02 5.10
C GLU A 516 24.91 -23.54 5.20
N ASP A 517 25.36 -22.74 4.24
CA ASP A 517 24.74 -21.45 3.92
C ASP A 517 23.52 -21.70 3.02
N TYR A 518 22.32 -21.44 3.57
CA TYR A 518 21.06 -21.44 2.83
C TYR A 518 20.95 -20.16 1.98
N ASP A 519 21.56 -20.17 0.81
CA ASP A 519 21.15 -19.39 -0.36
C ASP A 519 20.15 -20.24 -1.17
N MET A 520 18.89 -19.83 -1.24
CA MET A 520 17.92 -20.36 -2.22
C MET A 520 17.36 -19.22 -3.06
N ASP A 521 18.12 -18.86 -4.08
CA ASP A 521 17.62 -18.34 -5.36
C ASP A 521 18.38 -19.09 -6.46
N LEU A 522 17.84 -20.23 -6.89
CA LEU A 522 18.13 -20.79 -8.21
C LEU A 522 16.89 -21.48 -8.77
N ASP A 523 16.49 -20.99 -9.92
CA ASP A 523 15.53 -21.55 -10.85
C ASP A 523 15.87 -22.99 -11.23
N LEU A 524 14.83 -23.82 -11.38
CA LEU A 524 14.88 -24.93 -12.32
C LEU A 524 13.67 -24.82 -13.24
N GLU A 525 13.98 -24.37 -14.45
CA GLU A 525 13.31 -24.72 -15.69
C GLU A 525 12.98 -26.22 -15.68
N ASN A 526 11.72 -26.55 -15.94
CA ASN A 526 11.37 -27.79 -16.59
C ASN A 526 10.29 -27.46 -17.61
N GLU A 527 10.74 -27.49 -18.86
CA GLU A 527 9.94 -27.57 -20.07
C GLU A 527 8.86 -28.65 -19.91
N ILE A 528 7.61 -28.26 -20.20
CA ILE A 528 6.62 -29.21 -20.68
C ILE A 528 6.21 -28.70 -22.05
N ASP A 529 6.79 -29.33 -23.06
CA ASP A 529 6.38 -29.21 -24.46
C ASP A 529 4.90 -29.59 -24.60
N ILE A 530 4.11 -28.65 -25.11
CA ILE A 530 2.83 -28.93 -25.76
C ILE A 530 2.85 -28.18 -27.07
N GLU A 531 3.34 -28.84 -28.13
CA GLU A 531 3.10 -28.48 -29.52
C GLU A 531 1.58 -28.44 -29.78
N LEU A 532 1.06 -27.29 -30.19
CA LEU A 532 -0.19 -27.19 -30.94
C LEU A 532 -0.03 -26.13 -32.03
N ASP A 533 -0.15 -26.61 -33.28
CA ASP A 533 0.04 -25.93 -34.56
C ASP A 533 -0.65 -24.55 -34.67
N ILE A 534 0.15 -23.51 -34.93
CA ILE A 534 -0.27 -22.12 -35.21
C ILE A 534 -0.04 -21.81 -36.69
N ASP A 535 -0.56 -22.64 -37.61
CA ASP A 535 -0.44 -22.40 -39.06
C ASP A 535 -1.78 -22.38 -39.81
N ASN A 536 -2.92 -22.24 -39.12
CA ASN A 536 -4.24 -22.27 -39.77
C ASN A 536 -5.22 -21.12 -39.46
N ILE A 537 -4.76 -19.99 -38.89
CA ILE A 537 -5.64 -18.81 -38.67
C ILE A 537 -4.94 -17.49 -39.05
N LEU A 538 -4.13 -17.50 -40.12
CA LEU A 538 -3.63 -16.29 -40.78
C LEU A 538 -3.70 -16.47 -42.30
N GLY A 539 -4.92 -16.53 -42.82
CA GLY A 539 -5.19 -16.52 -44.24
C GLY A 539 -6.65 -16.14 -44.48
N GLN A 540 -6.87 -15.06 -45.25
CA GLN A 540 -8.14 -14.35 -45.50
C GLN A 540 -8.43 -13.34 -44.37
N VAL A 541 -8.38 -12.01 -44.56
CA VAL A 541 -8.94 -11.22 -45.66
C VAL A 541 -8.10 -9.95 -45.85
N SER A 542 -7.43 -9.86 -47.01
CA SER A 542 -7.00 -8.59 -47.61
C SER A 542 -7.96 -8.29 -48.75
N ASN A 543 -8.50 -7.07 -48.78
CA ASN A 543 -9.09 -6.32 -49.90
C ASN A 543 -10.48 -5.74 -49.57
N GLN A 544 -10.52 -4.47 -49.19
CA GLN A 544 -11.00 -3.41 -50.10
C GLN A 544 -10.66 -2.03 -49.54
N GLN A 545 -9.95 -1.26 -50.36
CA GLN A 545 -9.55 0.11 -50.15
C GLN A 545 -10.55 1.06 -50.86
N GLN A 546 -10.69 2.25 -50.29
CA GLN A 546 -10.95 3.55 -50.95
C GLN A 546 -12.40 3.94 -51.35
N ASN A 547 -12.94 4.99 -50.72
CA ASN A 547 -12.86 6.37 -51.27
C ASN A 547 -13.45 7.48 -50.36
N HIS A 548 -12.66 8.58 -50.25
CA HIS A 548 -12.96 10.02 -50.11
C HIS A 548 -14.20 10.52 -49.32
N THR A 549 -14.10 11.48 -48.38
CA THR A 549 -13.72 12.89 -48.61
C THR A 549 -13.44 13.64 -47.29
N SER A 550 -12.62 14.67 -47.39
CA SER A 550 -12.15 15.60 -46.36
C SER A 550 -13.23 16.57 -45.86
N GLU A 551 -13.19 16.96 -44.59
CA GLU A 551 -13.54 18.33 -44.17
C GLU A 551 -12.87 18.67 -42.84
N ASN A 552 -12.16 19.81 -42.85
CA ASN A 552 -11.51 20.43 -41.71
C ASN A 552 -12.59 20.99 -40.76
N ASN A 553 -12.39 20.87 -39.45
CA ASN A 553 -12.71 21.94 -38.51
C ASN A 553 -11.84 21.80 -37.25
N THR A 554 -11.01 22.83 -37.06
CA THR A 554 -10.32 23.19 -35.83
C THR A 554 -11.32 23.50 -34.72
N GLU A 555 -11.21 22.82 -33.58
CA GLU A 555 -11.65 23.39 -32.31
C GLU A 555 -10.83 22.80 -31.14
N THR A 556 -10.38 23.72 -30.30
CA THR A 556 -9.31 23.60 -29.32
C THR A 556 -9.86 23.03 -28.02
N THR A 557 -9.48 21.80 -27.65
CA THR A 557 -9.72 21.25 -26.31
C THR A 557 -8.40 21.08 -25.56
N ALA A 558 -8.24 21.86 -24.51
CA ALA A 558 -7.12 21.82 -23.57
C ALA A 558 -7.21 20.54 -22.71
N THR A 559 -6.30 19.61 -22.96
CA THR A 559 -6.02 18.47 -22.09
C THR A 559 -5.18 18.94 -20.90
N ILE A 560 -5.64 18.61 -19.69
CA ILE A 560 -4.91 18.82 -18.44
C ILE A 560 -3.74 17.81 -18.41
N ASN A 561 -2.54 18.33 -18.66
CA ASN A 561 -1.27 17.64 -18.47
C ASN A 561 -1.06 17.35 -16.97
N THR A 562 -1.23 16.10 -16.56
CA THR A 562 -0.42 15.55 -15.47
C THR A 562 0.99 15.36 -16.02
N GLY A 563 1.93 16.17 -15.53
CA GLY A 563 3.30 16.25 -16.03
C GLY A 563 4.05 14.91 -15.99
N GLY A 564 3.95 14.15 -17.08
CA GLY A 564 4.90 13.12 -17.46
C GLY A 564 6.06 13.79 -18.19
N ILE A 565 7.22 13.87 -17.54
CA ILE A 565 8.46 14.21 -18.22
C ILE A 565 9.05 12.90 -18.78
N GLY A 566 8.77 12.67 -20.05
CA GLY A 566 9.61 11.92 -21.00
C GLY A 566 9.84 10.43 -20.71
N ASP A 567 8.91 9.59 -21.18
CA ASP A 567 9.20 8.19 -21.46
C ASP A 567 10.12 8.10 -22.68
N VAL A 568 11.38 7.74 -22.43
CA VAL A 568 12.28 7.26 -23.47
C VAL A 568 12.23 5.75 -23.45
N HIS A 569 11.56 5.20 -24.46
CA HIS A 569 11.59 3.77 -24.80
C HIS A 569 13.02 3.24 -24.85
N GLY A 570 13.23 2.06 -24.25
CA GLY A 570 14.45 1.28 -24.42
C GLY A 570 14.23 -0.14 -23.97
N SER A 571 13.84 -1.02 -24.89
CA SER A 571 14.12 -2.45 -24.79
C SER A 571 15.61 -2.61 -24.49
N ALA A 572 15.98 -3.16 -23.33
CA ALA A 572 17.36 -3.22 -22.88
C ALA A 572 18.21 -4.02 -23.88
N SER A 573 18.90 -3.30 -24.74
CA SER A 573 19.94 -3.85 -25.59
C SER A 573 21.20 -4.07 -24.74
N THR A 574 22.02 -5.05 -25.09
CA THR A 574 23.33 -5.28 -24.44
C THR A 574 24.24 -4.05 -24.49
N SER A 575 23.99 -3.07 -25.37
CA SER A 575 24.66 -1.76 -25.45
C SER A 575 24.21 -0.72 -24.42
N ASP A 576 22.98 -0.79 -23.89
CA ASP A 576 22.49 0.19 -22.91
C ASP A 576 23.09 -0.08 -21.51
N THR A 577 23.30 -1.35 -21.19
CA THR A 577 23.86 -1.78 -19.91
C THR A 577 25.36 -1.48 -19.79
N SER A 578 26.11 -1.58 -20.89
CA SER A 578 27.53 -1.20 -20.93
C SER A 578 27.69 0.31 -20.73
N THR A 579 26.85 1.12 -21.38
CA THR A 579 26.87 2.59 -21.28
C THR A 579 26.54 3.08 -19.86
N TYR A 580 25.55 2.48 -19.20
CA TYR A 580 25.22 2.80 -17.81
C TYR A 580 26.38 2.47 -16.86
N THR A 581 26.99 1.29 -17.00
CA THR A 581 28.09 0.84 -16.15
C THR A 581 29.34 1.70 -16.33
N GLU A 582 29.66 2.07 -17.57
CA GLU A 582 30.75 3.02 -17.86
C GLU A 582 30.49 4.40 -17.25
N ASN A 583 29.26 4.90 -17.31
CA ASN A 583 28.91 6.18 -16.71
C ASN A 583 28.97 6.17 -15.18
N LEU A 584 28.63 5.05 -14.53
CA LEU A 584 28.82 4.90 -13.07
C LEU A 584 30.29 5.03 -12.65
N LEU A 585 31.23 4.52 -13.46
CA LEU A 585 32.67 4.62 -13.18
C LEU A 585 33.20 6.06 -13.22
N ARG A 586 32.51 6.92 -13.96
CA ARG A 586 32.84 8.33 -14.13
C ARG A 586 32.32 9.21 -12.99
N LEU A 587 31.51 8.68 -12.06
CA LEU A 587 31.13 9.46 -10.88
C LEU A 587 32.38 9.77 -10.03
N PRO A 588 32.48 11.00 -9.45
CA PRO A 588 33.61 11.39 -8.60
C PRO A 588 33.61 10.69 -7.23
N HIS A 589 32.55 9.94 -6.93
CA HIS A 589 32.35 9.14 -5.72
C HIS A 589 31.92 7.72 -6.11
N LYS A 590 31.93 6.79 -5.15
CA LYS A 590 31.32 5.47 -5.37
C LYS A 590 29.81 5.64 -5.61
N PRO A 591 29.20 4.86 -6.52
CA PRO A 591 27.74 4.85 -6.70
C PRO A 591 26.98 4.63 -5.40
N LEU A 592 25.71 5.03 -5.39
CA LEU A 592 24.76 4.61 -4.37
C LEU A 592 24.49 3.11 -4.50
N THR A 593 24.39 2.44 -3.36
CA THR A 593 24.10 1.00 -3.22
C THR A 593 22.74 0.79 -2.57
N LYS A 594 22.20 -0.43 -2.64
CA LYS A 594 20.98 -0.84 -1.91
C LYS A 594 21.10 -0.55 -0.40
N ASN A 595 22.27 -0.84 0.17
CA ASN A 595 22.54 -0.58 1.58
C ASN A 595 22.58 0.91 1.93
N ASP A 596 23.10 1.78 1.03
CA ASP A 596 23.08 3.23 1.27
C ASP A 596 21.64 3.75 1.41
N VAL A 597 20.74 3.30 0.53
CA VAL A 597 19.31 3.68 0.54
C VAL A 597 18.64 3.20 1.81
N ILE A 598 18.96 2.00 2.29
CA ILE A 598 18.39 1.45 3.53
C ILE A 598 18.92 2.18 4.77
N LEU A 599 20.21 2.52 4.82
CA LEU A 599 20.75 3.35 5.89
C LEU A 599 20.14 4.75 5.91
N LEU A 600 19.87 5.35 4.74
CA LEU A 600 19.12 6.60 4.63
C LEU A 600 17.69 6.43 5.18
N TYR A 601 16.98 5.37 4.79
CA TYR A 601 15.63 5.07 5.28
C TYR A 601 15.60 4.87 6.81
N HIS A 602 16.54 4.13 7.39
CA HIS A 602 16.65 3.97 8.84
C HIS A 602 16.94 5.30 9.54
N THR A 603 17.81 6.12 8.93
CA THR A 603 18.16 7.46 9.43
C THR A 603 16.96 8.40 9.42
N LEU A 604 16.08 8.29 8.41
CA LEU A 604 14.81 9.02 8.34
C LEU A 604 13.93 8.73 9.55
N ILE A 605 13.79 7.46 9.94
CA ILE A 605 13.01 7.06 11.12
C ILE A 605 13.65 7.61 12.41
N HIS A 606 14.98 7.54 12.53
CA HIS A 606 15.70 8.10 13.67
C HIS A 606 15.55 9.61 13.79
N HIS A 607 15.43 10.30 12.67
CA HIS A 607 15.28 11.75 12.61
C HIS A 607 13.92 12.22 13.14
N PHE A 608 12.85 11.48 12.87
CA PHE A 608 11.49 11.75 13.35
C PHE A 608 11.22 11.30 14.80
N LYS A 609 12.28 11.15 15.61
CA LYS A 609 12.20 10.63 16.99
C LYS A 609 11.18 11.37 17.86
N THR A 610 11.13 12.70 17.81
CA THR A 610 10.21 13.51 18.63
C THR A 610 8.76 13.29 18.20
N THR A 611 8.54 13.21 16.89
CA THR A 611 7.23 12.91 16.31
C THR A 611 6.76 11.53 16.75
N TYR A 612 7.58 10.49 16.60
CA TYR A 612 7.26 9.14 17.06
C TYR A 612 6.95 9.06 18.56
N TYR A 613 7.70 9.78 19.40
CA TYR A 613 7.41 9.87 20.84
C TYR A 613 6.04 10.46 21.14
N THR A 614 5.64 11.47 20.36
CA THR A 614 4.32 12.10 20.49
C THR A 614 3.22 11.10 20.16
N PHE A 615 3.38 10.31 19.09
CA PHE A 615 2.42 9.24 18.76
C PHE A 615 2.38 8.13 19.82
N LEU A 616 3.54 7.65 20.30
CA LEU A 616 3.61 6.60 21.34
C LEU A 616 2.94 7.03 22.65
N LYS A 617 3.16 8.28 23.08
CA LYS A 617 2.53 8.87 24.27
C LYS A 617 1.03 9.13 24.05
N GLY A 618 0.68 9.62 22.88
CA GLY A 618 -0.68 10.03 22.51
C GLY A 618 -1.66 8.86 22.36
N PHE A 619 -1.18 7.77 21.76
CA PHE A 619 -1.97 6.63 21.31
C PHE A 619 -1.45 5.33 21.97
N PRO A 620 -1.96 4.98 23.16
CA PRO A 620 -1.46 3.84 23.94
C PRO A 620 -1.74 2.48 23.28
N ARG A 621 -2.65 2.42 22.31
CA ARG A 621 -3.03 1.19 21.59
C ARG A 621 -2.49 1.11 20.17
N LEU A 622 -1.71 2.11 19.72
CA LEU A 622 -1.18 2.18 18.37
C LEU A 622 -0.32 0.96 18.04
N ARG A 623 -0.64 0.27 16.96
CA ARG A 623 0.10 -0.90 16.47
C ARG A 623 0.79 -0.59 15.16
N PHE A 624 0.16 0.22 14.31
CA PHE A 624 0.69 0.59 13.00
C PHE A 624 0.58 2.09 12.79
N LEU A 625 1.65 2.68 12.27
CA LEU A 625 1.71 4.10 11.92
C LEU A 625 2.35 4.24 10.54
N MET A 626 1.57 4.74 9.58
CA MET A 626 2.06 5.26 8.32
C MET A 626 2.18 6.78 8.48
N LEU A 627 3.40 7.27 8.67
CA LEU A 627 3.69 8.69 8.87
C LEU A 627 4.46 9.22 7.66
N ASN A 628 3.87 10.15 6.91
CA ASN A 628 4.49 10.72 5.70
C ASN A 628 4.95 9.62 4.72
N ASP A 629 4.08 8.64 4.48
CA ASP A 629 4.31 7.47 3.62
C ASP A 629 5.40 6.50 4.14
N ILE A 630 5.78 6.60 5.44
CA ILE A 630 6.73 5.70 6.11
C ILE A 630 5.95 4.69 6.98
N PRO A 631 5.90 3.40 6.61
CA PRO A 631 5.19 2.39 7.38
C PRO A 631 6.05 1.90 8.54
N THR A 632 5.52 2.03 9.75
CA THR A 632 6.12 1.51 10.99
C THR A 632 5.13 0.67 11.78
N ILE A 633 5.66 -0.29 12.53
CA ILE A 633 4.92 -1.15 13.46
C ILE A 633 5.44 -0.93 14.87
N THR A 634 4.52 -0.91 15.84
CA THR A 634 4.87 -0.88 17.26
C THR A 634 5.19 -2.28 17.75
N ILE A 635 6.33 -2.42 18.42
CA ILE A 635 6.75 -3.65 19.08
C ILE A 635 7.12 -3.35 20.54
N GLU A 636 7.21 -4.39 21.37
CA GLU A 636 7.66 -4.27 22.76
C GLU A 636 9.14 -4.67 22.88
N GLU A 637 9.99 -3.73 23.28
CA GLU A 637 11.40 -3.98 23.60
C GLU A 637 11.74 -3.36 24.96
N GLY A 638 12.31 -4.14 25.88
CA GLY A 638 12.70 -3.64 27.21
C GLY A 638 11.53 -3.06 28.02
N ASN A 639 10.33 -3.62 27.88
CA ASN A 639 9.05 -3.13 28.44
C ASN A 639 8.62 -1.74 27.92
N GLU A 640 9.15 -1.30 26.78
CA GLU A 640 8.72 -0.08 26.09
C GLU A 640 8.14 -0.42 24.71
N ARG A 641 7.08 0.31 24.33
CA ARG A 641 6.55 0.26 22.96
C ARG A 641 7.40 1.14 22.06
N ILE A 642 7.96 0.60 20.99
CA ILE A 642 8.79 1.37 20.05
C ILE A 642 8.41 1.07 18.60
N PHE A 643 8.66 2.03 17.70
CA PHE A 643 8.38 1.85 16.28
C PHE A 643 9.57 1.24 15.54
N HIS A 644 9.29 0.19 14.77
CA HIS A 644 10.19 -0.45 13.83
C HIS A 644 9.69 -0.26 12.40
N PRO A 645 10.57 -0.11 11.39
CA PRO A 645 10.16 -0.10 9.99
C PRO A 645 9.48 -1.41 9.61
N VAL A 646 8.46 -1.33 8.75
CA VAL A 646 7.78 -2.50 8.21
C VAL A 646 8.56 -3.14 7.06
N PHE A 647 9.26 -2.35 6.25
CA PHE A 647 10.06 -2.83 5.12
C PHE A 647 11.52 -2.51 5.32
N TYR A 648 12.41 -3.32 4.76
CA TYR A 648 13.86 -3.14 4.88
C TYR A 648 14.30 -3.06 6.35
N HIS A 649 13.74 -3.93 7.18
CA HIS A 649 13.96 -4.00 8.62
C HIS A 649 15.35 -4.51 8.99
N TYR A 650 15.95 -5.35 8.14
CA TYR A 650 17.23 -5.99 8.43
C TYR A 650 18.31 -4.98 8.86
N GLY A 651 19.01 -5.29 9.96
CA GLY A 651 20.06 -4.43 10.51
C GLY A 651 19.57 -3.11 11.15
N TYR A 652 18.26 -2.85 11.23
CA TYR A 652 17.70 -1.70 11.95
C TYR A 652 17.96 -1.82 13.45
N THR A 653 18.29 -0.69 14.07
CA THR A 653 18.46 -0.57 15.53
C THR A 653 17.74 0.70 15.97
N SER A 654 16.77 0.60 16.87
CA SER A 654 15.95 1.75 17.26
C SER A 654 16.73 2.77 18.09
N ASN A 655 16.49 4.07 17.86
CA ASN A 655 16.92 5.15 18.76
C ASN A 655 15.77 5.65 19.65
N LEU A 656 14.65 4.92 19.67
CA LEU A 656 13.41 5.35 20.32
C LEU A 656 13.29 4.91 21.79
N HIS A 657 14.25 4.17 22.35
CA HIS A 657 14.23 3.80 23.77
C HIS A 657 14.27 5.00 24.73
N GLY A 658 13.74 4.81 25.94
CA GLY A 658 13.76 5.76 27.06
C GLY A 658 12.60 6.76 27.07
N TRP A 659 11.69 6.70 26.09
CA TRP A 659 10.57 7.65 25.99
C TRP A 659 9.56 7.51 27.13
N SER A 660 9.41 6.30 27.68
CA SER A 660 8.51 6.03 28.81
C SER A 660 9.02 6.68 30.11
N ARG A 661 10.34 6.76 30.28
CA ARG A 661 11.00 7.29 31.49
C ARG A 661 10.87 8.80 31.62
N HIS A 662 10.79 9.52 30.50
CA HIS A 662 10.54 10.97 30.49
C HIS A 662 9.13 11.33 31.03
N SER A 663 8.20 10.37 31.10
CA SER A 663 6.87 10.60 31.68
C SER A 663 6.84 10.43 33.21
N ALA A 664 7.82 9.72 33.79
CA ALA A 664 7.86 9.43 35.23
C ALA A 664 8.53 10.54 36.06
N SER A 665 9.52 11.26 35.50
CA SER A 665 10.25 12.31 36.24
C SER A 665 9.42 13.57 36.50
N ASN A 666 8.35 13.81 35.73
CA ASN A 666 7.48 14.98 35.90
C ASN A 666 6.36 14.79 36.93
N LYS A 667 6.20 13.61 37.54
CA LYS A 667 5.19 13.41 38.61
C LYS A 667 5.63 13.93 39.98
N ASN A 668 6.92 14.25 40.17
CA ASN A 668 7.46 14.69 41.47
C ASN A 668 7.87 16.18 41.53
N SER A 669 7.65 16.97 40.47
CA SER A 669 7.89 18.41 40.49
C SER A 669 6.67 19.19 40.01
N ASN A 670 6.05 19.92 40.94
CA ASN A 670 5.04 20.97 40.77
C ASN A 670 3.60 20.57 40.37
N LYS A 671 2.77 20.49 41.41
CA LYS A 671 1.30 20.45 41.42
C LYS A 671 0.61 21.75 40.96
N ASN A 672 1.22 22.60 40.13
CA ASN A 672 0.64 23.91 39.78
C ASN A 672 0.97 24.43 38.36
N ASN A 673 1.11 23.56 37.36
CA ASN A 673 1.14 23.98 35.95
C ASN A 673 0.78 22.82 35.01
N ASP A 674 -0.48 22.38 35.06
CA ASP A 674 -1.04 21.48 34.04
C ASP A 674 -1.30 22.29 32.76
N ASN A 675 -0.26 22.43 31.94
CA ASN A 675 -0.36 22.81 30.53
C ASN A 675 0.72 22.05 29.77
N ASP A 676 0.32 20.90 29.21
CA ASP A 676 1.16 19.93 28.49
C ASP A 676 2.00 20.61 27.40
N THR A 677 3.29 20.32 27.39
CA THR A 677 4.27 20.85 26.41
C THR A 677 3.93 20.47 24.97
N VAL A 678 3.13 19.41 24.77
CA VAL A 678 2.61 19.00 23.46
C VAL A 678 1.55 19.98 22.97
N THR A 679 0.62 20.39 23.85
CA THR A 679 -0.39 21.41 23.55
C THR A 679 0.26 22.73 23.19
N LYS A 680 1.29 23.17 23.95
CA LYS A 680 2.06 24.38 23.62
C LYS A 680 2.74 24.27 22.25
N ARG A 681 3.49 23.20 21.95
CA ARG A 681 4.18 23.11 20.64
C ARG A 681 3.22 23.05 19.45
N ALA A 682 2.03 22.47 19.63
CA ALA A 682 0.99 22.44 18.59
C ALA A 682 0.13 23.72 18.50
N THR A 683 0.16 24.61 19.51
CA THR A 683 -0.52 25.93 19.47
C THR A 683 0.40 27.08 19.08
N PHE A 684 1.71 26.86 18.99
CA PHE A 684 2.70 27.85 18.54
C PHE A 684 3.08 27.70 17.05
N ILE A 685 2.41 26.79 16.32
CA ILE A 685 2.40 26.64 14.86
C ILE A 685 0.97 26.90 14.42
#